data_AF-A0A836GDU9-F1
#
_entry.id   AF-A0A836GDU9-F1
#
_cell.length_a   1.000
_cell.length_b   1.000
_cell.length_c   1.000
_cell.angle_alpha   90.00
_cell.angle_beta   90.00
_cell.angle_gamma   90.00
#
_symmetry.space_group_name_H-M   'P 1'
#
loop_
_entity.id
_entity.type
_entity.pdbx_description
1 polymer ?
#
loop_
_entity_poly.entity_id
_entity_poly.type
_entity_poly.pdbx_seq_one_letter_code
_entity_poly.pdbx_strand_id
1 'polypeptide(L)'
;MKETRNWNDESYYALNVYEKVLSIIGIWPLNAGELKSIARCSLAILIQISTIGSLSLETYWQCLDTEDMMEAFLMDLSSVVSLSKLLVIRFTWKHTYILVTSIIDDWSMSRNKQQREVMMRYTHIGRVVSLTILYLGYASGVSFLFMAVPFDSLIPWLNVSKANDNDSMVTTYFLATYCVFGSLPTITYSCVLVLQAAQIFVNATSHCGNDGFFFGLAMHLCGQFEVLQMDFAGIEVEKQNCKRKIRTLIIRHCHLIRLADSFEYAFNMAILTQVSMSVLLLCVEGMQLIISLKLNDNIAAIKHVVLILTMLVQLYLYCYAGDQLENVTGRIAYSAYVSPWYDFDIKIMKDLPMVMLRGKLPHQTTAGKFLPMNLFSFKEILKATGSYLSVLRREILQCLRMRSKTDWNTDSTNILKFHKHFLGIIGLWVLNEKNVFSRIRWFVSTTSTWIIMSLEVIQSCNGNEDAMDAFLSSSSSITSLVKLLLHRVYWKQKFVLVESVIQDWTYVKNSHFRDIMLRYARIGRLGSSIFFYIACAAVVFAFSVVLSNINLPWVSEKQIFNETYERKLMLAAYCTFGNYYTSSFAFCAIEALQFVQILVNCISQCGNDGFFFDLTMHMCGQFAILRMNFNALGCDKFSYHNKLDVLLKRHYRLVRLSYYMERAFTLVILAQVLMSVLVLCVEGFLLLLSLEINDAFTAMKHGVYIIALMIQLFLYCFAGQTLEFQSKELAYAIYESPWYSFDVNMMKNVPLIILRATNPQQLTAGKFVPINFMTFKEILKASASYLSVLRVMIRT
;
A
#
# COMPACT_ATOMS: atom_id res chain seq x y z
N MET A 1 -4.76 -0.67 -38.84
CA MET A 1 -5.71 0.36 -39.30
C MET A 1 -5.04 1.71 -39.11
N LYS A 2 -4.71 2.42 -40.20
CA LYS A 2 -4.38 3.85 -40.19
C LYS A 2 -5.31 4.51 -41.21
N GLU A 3 -6.47 4.95 -40.75
CA GLU A 3 -7.18 6.02 -41.45
C GLU A 3 -6.42 7.31 -41.16
N THR A 4 -6.07 8.05 -42.21
CA THR A 4 -5.42 9.36 -42.09
C THR A 4 -6.44 10.38 -41.59
N ARG A 5 -6.56 10.51 -40.27
CA ARG A 5 -7.38 11.55 -39.64
C ARG A 5 -6.71 12.91 -39.78
N ASN A 6 -7.50 13.93 -40.14
CA ASN A 6 -7.01 15.28 -40.35
C ASN A 6 -6.70 15.95 -39.00
N TRP A 7 -5.41 16.16 -38.75
CA TRP A 7 -4.96 17.04 -37.67
C TRP A 7 -5.18 18.50 -38.07
N ASN A 8 -5.64 19.32 -37.13
CA ASN A 8 -5.60 20.78 -37.23
C ASN A 8 -4.53 21.35 -36.29
N ASP A 9 -4.10 22.59 -36.53
CA ASP A 9 -3.00 23.23 -35.79
C ASP A 9 -3.25 23.26 -34.26
N GLU A 10 -4.51 23.27 -33.82
CA GLU A 10 -4.88 23.28 -32.41
C GLU A 10 -4.82 21.90 -31.74
N SER A 11 -5.25 20.83 -32.41
CA SER A 11 -5.03 19.45 -31.93
C SER A 11 -3.53 19.13 -31.86
N TYR A 12 -2.74 19.64 -32.81
CA TYR A 12 -1.29 19.58 -32.75
C TYR A 12 -0.74 20.41 -31.57
N TYR A 13 -1.19 21.66 -31.40
CA TYR A 13 -0.82 22.49 -30.23
C TYR A 13 -1.18 21.80 -28.90
N ALA A 14 -2.32 21.12 -28.81
CA ALA A 14 -2.76 20.44 -27.60
C ALA A 14 -1.91 19.20 -27.28
N LEU A 15 -1.51 18.42 -28.29
CA LEU A 15 -0.91 17.09 -28.08
C LEU A 15 0.61 17.00 -28.29
N ASN A 16 1.24 17.92 -29.04
CA ASN A 16 2.64 17.85 -29.48
C ASN A 16 3.66 17.64 -28.33
N VAL A 17 3.45 18.25 -27.16
CA VAL A 17 4.33 18.03 -25.99
C VAL A 17 4.30 16.56 -25.54
N TYR A 18 3.10 16.00 -25.38
CA TYR A 18 2.92 14.61 -24.95
C TYR A 18 3.36 13.63 -26.04
N GLU A 19 3.07 13.94 -27.31
CA GLU A 19 3.47 13.12 -28.45
C GLU A 19 4.99 12.99 -28.53
N LYS A 20 5.74 14.09 -28.44
CA LYS A 20 7.21 14.06 -28.50
C LYS A 20 7.80 13.23 -27.36
N VAL A 21 7.38 13.51 -26.13
CA VAL A 21 7.90 12.84 -24.91
C VAL A 21 7.59 11.33 -24.92
N LEU A 22 6.35 10.95 -25.21
CA LEU A 22 5.94 9.53 -25.23
C LEU A 22 6.45 8.77 -26.47
N SER A 23 6.73 9.45 -27.57
CA SER A 23 7.30 8.84 -28.78
C SER A 23 8.79 8.52 -28.68
N ILE A 24 9.53 9.23 -27.82
CA ILE A 24 10.92 8.89 -27.49
C ILE A 24 10.98 7.50 -26.83
N ILE A 25 10.09 7.25 -25.86
CA ILE A 25 10.01 5.99 -25.13
C ILE A 25 9.28 4.89 -25.94
N GLY A 26 8.33 5.23 -26.82
CA GLY A 26 7.56 4.26 -27.62
C GLY A 26 6.20 3.87 -27.01
N ILE A 27 5.58 4.76 -26.24
CA ILE A 27 4.28 4.55 -25.58
C ILE A 27 3.18 5.46 -26.17
N TRP A 28 3.51 6.31 -27.15
CA TRP A 28 2.52 7.16 -27.81
C TRP A 28 1.35 6.32 -28.39
N PRO A 29 0.09 6.52 -27.96
CA PRO A 29 -0.98 5.55 -28.22
C PRO A 29 -1.30 5.34 -29.70
N LEU A 30 -1.18 6.38 -30.53
CA LEU A 30 -1.48 6.32 -31.96
C LEU A 30 -0.50 5.43 -32.74
N ASN A 31 0.76 5.35 -32.29
CA ASN A 31 1.80 4.55 -32.91
C ASN A 31 2.05 3.24 -32.13
N ALA A 32 1.21 2.88 -31.15
CA ALA A 32 1.45 1.75 -30.27
C ALA A 32 1.61 0.41 -31.00
N GLY A 33 0.91 0.21 -32.12
CA GLY A 33 1.01 -1.00 -32.96
C GLY A 33 2.22 -1.04 -33.90
N GLU A 34 3.03 0.02 -33.99
CA GLU A 34 4.16 0.06 -34.92
C GLU A 34 5.41 -0.64 -34.35
N LEU A 35 6.11 -1.38 -35.20
CA LEU A 35 7.33 -2.12 -34.83
C LEU A 35 8.42 -1.20 -34.27
N LYS A 36 8.54 0.04 -34.79
CA LYS A 36 9.45 1.07 -34.25
C LYS A 36 9.08 1.51 -32.82
N SER A 37 7.79 1.63 -32.52
CA SER A 37 7.29 2.01 -31.20
C SER A 37 7.48 0.86 -30.19
N ILE A 38 7.20 -0.37 -30.62
CA ILE A 38 7.48 -1.59 -29.86
C ILE A 38 8.97 -1.69 -29.51
N ALA A 39 9.87 -1.51 -30.49
CA ALA A 39 11.31 -1.60 -30.29
C ALA A 39 11.86 -0.56 -29.28
N ARG A 40 11.39 0.70 -29.36
CA ARG A 40 11.73 1.74 -28.37
C ARG A 40 11.22 1.38 -26.97
N CYS A 41 9.98 0.90 -26.88
CA CYS A 41 9.38 0.51 -25.61
C CYS A 41 10.12 -0.69 -24.97
N SER A 42 10.52 -1.70 -25.76
CA SER A 42 11.32 -2.82 -25.27
C SER A 42 12.72 -2.38 -24.84
N LEU A 43 13.35 -1.44 -25.56
CA LEU A 43 14.64 -0.87 -25.16
C LEU A 43 14.52 -0.10 -23.84
N ALA A 44 13.51 0.74 -23.68
CA ALA A 44 13.25 1.46 -22.43
C ALA A 44 13.00 0.49 -21.25
N ILE A 45 12.22 -0.58 -21.47
CA ILE A 45 11.99 -1.63 -20.45
C ILE A 45 13.31 -2.34 -20.11
N LEU A 46 14.13 -2.71 -21.09
CA LEU A 46 15.45 -3.33 -20.84
C LEU A 46 16.39 -2.41 -20.06
N ILE A 47 16.41 -1.12 -20.37
CA ILE A 47 17.20 -0.11 -19.63
C ILE A 47 16.73 0.01 -18.18
N GLN A 48 15.41 0.01 -17.92
CA GLN A 48 14.87 0.07 -16.55
C GLN A 48 15.02 -1.25 -15.78
N ILE A 49 14.97 -2.42 -16.43
CA ILE A 49 15.32 -3.69 -15.80
C ILE A 49 16.82 -3.72 -15.47
N SER A 50 17.65 -3.13 -16.33
CA SER A 50 19.09 -2.97 -16.08
C SER A 50 19.40 -2.06 -14.90
N THR A 51 18.68 -0.94 -14.69
CA THR A 51 18.87 -0.10 -13.48
C THR A 51 18.53 -0.85 -12.22
N ILE A 52 17.36 -1.50 -12.20
CA ILE A 52 16.89 -2.27 -11.04
C ILE A 52 17.90 -3.37 -10.73
N GLY A 53 18.34 -4.12 -11.75
CA GLY A 53 19.32 -5.19 -11.61
C GLY A 53 20.67 -4.71 -11.07
N SER A 54 21.23 -3.60 -11.57
CA SER A 54 22.51 -3.09 -11.07
C SER A 54 22.41 -2.55 -9.64
N LEU A 55 21.38 -1.75 -9.34
CA LEU A 55 21.22 -1.12 -8.01
C LEU A 55 20.84 -2.16 -6.93
N SER A 56 20.01 -3.15 -7.27
CA SER A 56 19.71 -4.27 -6.38
C SER A 56 20.93 -5.14 -6.08
N LEU A 57 21.89 -5.26 -7.00
CA LEU A 57 23.11 -6.04 -6.77
C LEU A 57 24.07 -5.32 -5.80
N GLU A 58 24.18 -4.00 -5.91
CA GLU A 58 24.98 -3.16 -5.00
C GLU A 58 24.43 -3.19 -3.57
N THR A 59 23.10 -3.06 -3.39
CA THR A 59 22.49 -3.18 -2.06
C THR A 59 22.63 -4.58 -1.46
N TYR A 60 22.70 -5.62 -2.30
CA TYR A 60 22.97 -7.00 -1.86
C TYR A 60 24.43 -7.25 -1.49
N TRP A 61 25.40 -6.62 -2.17
CA TRP A 61 26.83 -6.77 -1.90
C TRP A 61 27.37 -5.90 -0.76
N GLN A 62 26.55 -5.03 -0.16
CA GLN A 62 26.89 -4.22 1.03
C GLN A 62 28.20 -3.43 0.85
N CYS A 63 28.41 -2.93 -0.36
CA CYS A 63 29.72 -2.52 -0.86
C CYS A 63 29.92 -0.98 -0.90
N LEU A 64 28.91 -0.25 -0.42
CA LEU A 64 28.78 1.20 -0.45
C LEU A 64 28.62 1.76 0.96
N ASP A 65 29.06 3.00 1.16
CA ASP A 65 28.75 3.75 2.38
C ASP A 65 27.23 3.97 2.55
N THR A 66 26.81 4.27 3.77
CA THR A 66 25.38 4.32 4.15
C THR A 66 24.58 5.37 3.39
N GLU A 67 25.21 6.46 2.94
CA GLU A 67 24.58 7.51 2.14
C GLU A 67 24.34 7.03 0.70
N ASP A 68 25.38 6.53 0.03
CA ASP A 68 25.33 5.97 -1.33
C ASP A 68 24.36 4.78 -1.44
N MET A 69 24.32 3.90 -0.43
CA MET A 69 23.37 2.77 -0.39
C MET A 69 21.91 3.24 -0.38
N MET A 70 21.63 4.33 0.34
CA MET A 70 20.29 4.92 0.43
C MET A 70 19.90 5.65 -0.86
N GLU A 71 20.84 6.30 -1.54
CA GLU A 71 20.62 6.88 -2.87
C GLU A 71 20.40 5.81 -3.94
N ALA A 72 21.16 4.71 -3.90
CA ALA A 72 20.94 3.56 -4.76
C ALA A 72 19.53 2.96 -4.58
N PHE A 73 19.06 2.84 -3.33
CA PHE A 73 17.72 2.36 -3.01
C PHE A 73 16.60 3.31 -3.47
N LEU A 74 16.79 4.63 -3.33
CA LEU A 74 15.85 5.63 -3.87
C LEU A 74 15.73 5.56 -5.40
N MET A 75 16.86 5.45 -6.09
CA MET A 75 16.89 5.34 -7.55
C MET A 75 16.28 4.01 -8.02
N ASP A 76 16.48 2.92 -7.28
CA ASP A 76 15.81 1.63 -7.52
C ASP A 76 14.28 1.77 -7.40
N LEU A 77 13.78 2.26 -6.26
CA LEU A 77 12.35 2.49 -6.03
C LEU A 77 11.73 3.41 -7.11
N SER A 78 12.43 4.47 -7.51
CA SER A 78 12.02 5.37 -8.59
C SER A 78 11.93 4.65 -9.93
N SER A 79 12.92 3.82 -10.26
CA SER A 79 12.94 3.03 -11.50
C SER A 79 11.87 1.93 -11.53
N VAL A 80 11.52 1.34 -10.38
CA VAL A 80 10.36 0.44 -10.22
C VAL A 80 9.04 1.18 -10.49
N VAL A 81 8.87 2.41 -10.00
CA VAL A 81 7.69 3.24 -10.31
C VAL A 81 7.61 3.52 -11.80
N SER A 82 8.71 4.00 -12.39
CA SER A 82 8.84 4.23 -13.83
C SER A 82 8.45 2.97 -14.62
N LEU A 83 9.08 1.82 -14.37
CA LEU A 83 8.76 0.55 -15.04
C LEU A 83 7.28 0.17 -14.89
N SER A 84 6.69 0.37 -13.70
CA SER A 84 5.26 0.10 -13.47
C SER A 84 4.36 0.99 -14.34
N LYS A 85 4.68 2.30 -14.46
CA LYS A 85 3.95 3.25 -15.30
C LYS A 85 4.09 2.90 -16.78
N LEU A 86 5.31 2.63 -17.26
CA LEU A 86 5.57 2.18 -18.64
C LEU A 86 4.67 0.99 -19.00
N LEU A 87 4.67 -0.05 -18.16
CA LEU A 87 3.89 -1.26 -18.37
C LEU A 87 2.39 -1.01 -18.33
N VAL A 88 1.88 -0.24 -17.35
CA VAL A 88 0.43 0.04 -17.23
C VAL A 88 -0.10 0.75 -18.47
N ILE A 89 0.51 1.85 -18.90
CA ILE A 89 0.07 2.60 -20.10
C ILE A 89 0.18 1.71 -21.34
N ARG A 90 1.24 0.89 -21.43
CA ARG A 90 1.47 -0.01 -22.56
C ARG A 90 0.44 -1.14 -22.62
N PHE A 91 -0.09 -1.61 -21.48
CA PHE A 91 -1.20 -2.56 -21.45
C PHE A 91 -2.56 -1.88 -21.70
N THR A 92 -2.79 -0.66 -21.18
CA THR A 92 -4.04 0.08 -21.32
C THR A 92 -4.12 0.93 -22.61
N TRP A 93 -3.16 0.78 -23.53
CA TRP A 93 -2.97 1.61 -24.73
C TRP A 93 -4.23 1.83 -25.59
N LYS A 94 -5.17 0.87 -25.59
CA LYS A 94 -6.44 0.98 -26.31
C LYS A 94 -7.35 2.07 -25.72
N HIS A 95 -7.35 2.25 -24.40
CA HIS A 95 -8.14 3.29 -23.73
C HIS A 95 -7.49 4.68 -23.91
N THR A 96 -6.16 4.77 -23.81
CA THR A 96 -5.45 6.03 -24.10
C THR A 96 -5.52 6.40 -25.58
N TYR A 97 -5.56 5.42 -26.49
CA TYR A 97 -5.86 5.65 -27.91
C TYR A 97 -7.23 6.31 -28.09
N ILE A 98 -8.28 5.76 -27.48
CA ILE A 98 -9.65 6.33 -27.55
C ILE A 98 -9.68 7.78 -27.05
N LEU A 99 -9.01 8.06 -25.93
CA LEU A 99 -8.90 9.42 -25.37
C LEU A 99 -8.20 10.39 -26.31
N VAL A 100 -7.03 10.01 -26.84
CA VAL A 100 -6.28 10.85 -27.79
C VAL A 100 -7.06 11.05 -29.09
N THR A 101 -7.74 10.03 -29.62
CA THR A 101 -8.61 10.20 -30.79
C THR A 101 -9.78 11.14 -30.50
N SER A 102 -10.39 11.05 -29.31
CA SER A 102 -11.47 11.98 -28.93
C SER A 102 -10.99 13.42 -28.84
N ILE A 103 -9.74 13.67 -28.40
CA ILE A 103 -9.16 15.02 -28.38
C ILE A 103 -9.06 15.58 -29.81
N ILE A 104 -8.51 14.80 -30.74
CA ILE A 104 -8.38 15.21 -32.16
C ILE A 104 -9.77 15.49 -32.76
N ASP A 105 -10.72 14.57 -32.52
CA ASP A 105 -12.09 14.70 -33.02
C ASP A 105 -12.78 15.94 -32.42
N ASP A 106 -12.60 16.22 -31.12
CA ASP A 106 -13.18 17.37 -30.42
C ASP A 106 -12.63 18.72 -30.91
N TRP A 107 -11.31 18.83 -31.14
CA TRP A 107 -10.69 20.01 -31.75
C TRP A 107 -11.11 20.22 -33.21
N SER A 108 -11.45 19.15 -33.94
CA SER A 108 -11.95 19.25 -35.32
C SER A 108 -13.40 19.74 -35.40
N MET A 109 -14.19 19.49 -34.35
CA MET A 109 -15.63 19.78 -34.29
C MET A 109 -15.98 21.11 -33.61
N SER A 110 -15.07 21.68 -32.81
CA SER A 110 -15.30 22.93 -32.07
C SER A 110 -15.40 24.15 -33.01
N ARG A 111 -16.60 24.76 -33.06
CA ARG A 111 -16.90 25.93 -33.91
C ARG A 111 -17.20 27.22 -33.15
N ASN A 112 -17.60 27.14 -31.88
CA ASN A 112 -17.98 28.31 -31.09
C ASN A 112 -16.75 28.94 -30.40
N LYS A 113 -16.57 30.25 -30.54
CA LYS A 113 -15.41 30.98 -29.98
C LYS A 113 -15.27 30.79 -28.46
N GLN A 114 -16.36 30.90 -27.70
CA GLN A 114 -16.36 30.72 -26.24
C GLN A 114 -15.97 29.30 -25.81
N GLN A 115 -16.48 28.27 -26.50
CA GLN A 115 -16.12 26.87 -26.20
C GLN A 115 -14.61 26.62 -26.45
N ARG A 116 -14.09 27.17 -27.56
CA ARG A 116 -12.68 27.11 -27.94
C ARG A 116 -11.77 27.86 -26.95
N GLU A 117 -12.21 29.00 -26.41
CA GLU A 117 -11.51 29.72 -25.33
C GLU A 117 -11.39 28.87 -24.05
N VAL A 118 -12.46 28.18 -23.63
CA VAL A 118 -12.42 27.25 -22.48
C VAL A 118 -11.49 26.06 -22.74
N MET A 119 -11.59 25.41 -23.91
CA MET A 119 -10.70 24.32 -24.29
C MET A 119 -9.22 24.75 -24.32
N MET A 120 -8.93 25.95 -24.85
CA MET A 120 -7.57 26.52 -24.86
C MET A 120 -7.06 26.81 -23.45
N ARG A 121 -7.88 27.34 -22.55
CA ARG A 121 -7.51 27.60 -21.14
C ARG A 121 -7.04 26.33 -20.44
N TYR A 122 -7.84 25.26 -20.49
CA TYR A 122 -7.48 23.97 -19.88
C TYR A 122 -6.25 23.33 -20.55
N THR A 123 -6.13 23.45 -21.88
CA THR A 123 -4.97 22.94 -22.63
C THR A 123 -3.68 23.67 -22.25
N HIS A 124 -3.74 25.00 -22.08
CA HIS A 124 -2.61 25.80 -21.62
C HIS A 124 -2.17 25.40 -20.20
N ILE A 125 -3.13 25.24 -19.27
CA ILE A 125 -2.85 24.76 -17.90
C ILE A 125 -2.19 23.38 -17.95
N GLY A 126 -2.74 22.43 -18.70
CA GLY A 126 -2.18 21.08 -18.85
C GLY A 126 -0.75 21.08 -19.42
N ARG A 127 -0.47 21.94 -20.41
CA ARG A 127 0.85 22.07 -21.04
C ARG A 127 1.89 22.75 -20.16
N VAL A 128 1.54 23.84 -19.48
CA VAL A 128 2.47 24.52 -18.56
C VAL A 128 2.84 23.56 -17.43
N VAL A 129 1.85 22.92 -16.81
CA VAL A 129 2.09 21.95 -15.72
C VAL A 129 2.96 20.79 -16.20
N SER A 130 2.64 20.13 -17.31
CA SER A 130 3.45 19.02 -17.81
C SER A 130 4.89 19.41 -18.16
N LEU A 131 5.11 20.59 -18.75
CA LEU A 131 6.45 21.12 -18.99
C LEU A 131 7.20 21.44 -17.69
N THR A 132 6.53 21.97 -16.67
CA THR A 132 7.19 22.21 -15.36
C THR A 132 7.60 20.92 -14.66
N ILE A 133 6.79 19.86 -14.69
CA ILE A 133 7.16 18.55 -14.10
C ILE A 133 8.35 17.95 -14.87
N LEU A 134 8.32 18.01 -16.21
CA LEU A 134 9.42 17.51 -17.04
C LEU A 134 10.72 18.27 -16.78
N TYR A 135 10.66 19.60 -16.68
CA TYR A 135 11.83 20.41 -16.31
C TYR A 135 12.38 20.03 -14.94
N LEU A 136 11.52 19.93 -13.93
CA LEU A 136 11.92 19.51 -12.58
C LEU A 136 12.53 18.10 -12.56
N GLY A 137 11.93 17.14 -13.27
CA GLY A 137 12.43 15.77 -13.38
C GLY A 137 13.75 15.63 -14.13
N TYR A 138 14.00 16.47 -15.13
CA TYR A 138 15.31 16.54 -15.77
C TYR A 138 16.34 17.27 -14.90
N ALA A 139 15.95 18.33 -14.18
CA ALA A 139 16.83 19.01 -13.24
C ALA A 139 17.30 18.07 -12.11
N SER A 140 16.40 17.26 -11.55
CA SER A 140 16.75 16.22 -10.57
C SER A 140 17.58 15.08 -11.18
N GLY A 141 17.37 14.74 -12.46
CA GLY A 141 18.25 13.80 -13.16
C GLY A 141 19.67 14.35 -13.36
N VAL A 142 19.78 15.64 -13.65
CA VAL A 142 21.05 16.34 -13.87
C VAL A 142 21.86 16.54 -12.58
N SER A 143 21.22 16.65 -11.40
CA SER A 143 21.97 16.68 -10.13
C SER A 143 22.78 15.41 -9.87
N PHE A 144 22.29 14.22 -10.26
CA PHE A 144 23.08 12.99 -10.20
C PHE A 144 24.26 12.98 -11.18
N LEU A 145 24.13 13.64 -12.34
CA LEU A 145 25.25 13.79 -13.28
C LEU A 145 26.36 14.69 -12.75
N PHE A 146 26.01 15.74 -11.99
CA PHE A 146 26.99 16.66 -11.40
C PHE A 146 27.75 16.06 -10.21
N MET A 147 27.16 15.13 -9.46
CA MET A 147 27.80 14.49 -8.30
C MET A 147 28.98 13.58 -8.68
N ALA A 148 28.96 12.98 -9.89
CA ALA A 148 30.05 12.12 -10.36
C ALA A 148 31.21 12.88 -11.02
N VAL A 149 31.06 14.17 -11.34
CA VAL A 149 32.11 14.98 -11.97
C VAL A 149 32.87 15.74 -10.88
N PRO A 150 34.16 15.43 -10.62
CA PRO A 150 34.93 16.17 -9.63
C PRO A 150 35.15 17.61 -10.11
N PHE A 151 34.34 18.54 -9.61
CA PHE A 151 34.44 19.96 -9.97
C PHE A 151 35.80 20.57 -9.63
N ASP A 152 36.50 20.01 -8.63
CA ASP A 152 37.86 20.40 -8.25
C ASP A 152 38.88 20.24 -9.38
N SER A 153 38.64 19.33 -10.33
CA SER A 153 39.48 19.20 -11.54
C SER A 153 39.08 20.13 -12.69
N LEU A 154 37.90 20.76 -12.60
CA LEU A 154 37.24 21.47 -13.72
C LEU A 154 37.16 23.00 -13.48
N ILE A 155 37.20 23.44 -12.22
CA ILE A 155 37.22 24.87 -11.83
C ILE A 155 38.41 25.13 -10.87
N PRO A 156 39.64 25.34 -11.39
CA PRO A 156 40.85 25.41 -10.55
C PRO A 156 40.90 26.57 -9.54
N TRP A 157 40.06 27.60 -9.69
CA TRP A 157 40.11 28.82 -8.86
C TRP A 157 39.24 28.78 -7.59
N LEU A 158 38.46 27.72 -7.36
CA LEU A 158 37.68 27.52 -6.13
C LEU A 158 38.46 26.77 -5.03
N ASN A 159 39.71 26.39 -5.30
CA ASN A 159 40.50 25.49 -4.47
C ASN A 159 41.05 26.17 -3.19
N VAL A 160 40.20 26.30 -2.16
CA VAL A 160 40.59 26.77 -0.82
C VAL A 160 40.96 25.57 0.06
N SER A 161 42.18 25.08 -0.16
CA SER A 161 43.03 24.36 0.80
C SER A 161 42.42 23.16 1.57
N LYS A 162 42.70 21.95 1.07
CA LYS A 162 43.36 20.91 1.88
C LYS A 162 44.08 19.91 0.97
N ALA A 163 45.37 20.15 0.73
CA ALA A 163 46.26 19.11 0.22
C ALA A 163 46.76 18.28 1.40
N ASN A 164 46.45 16.98 1.39
CA ASN A 164 47.18 15.84 1.97
C ASN A 164 46.22 14.64 2.05
N ASP A 165 46.25 13.74 1.07
CA ASP A 165 46.91 12.43 1.23
C ASP A 165 46.84 11.61 -0.08
N ASN A 166 47.66 10.56 -0.18
CA ASN A 166 47.79 9.70 -1.37
C ASN A 166 46.66 8.66 -1.48
N ASP A 167 45.41 9.10 -1.37
CA ASP A 167 44.28 8.20 -1.67
C ASP A 167 44.14 8.01 -3.18
N SER A 168 43.98 6.75 -3.58
CA SER A 168 43.71 6.37 -4.95
C SER A 168 42.46 7.09 -5.47
N MET A 169 42.54 7.75 -6.63
CA MET A 169 41.36 8.33 -7.29
C MET A 169 40.25 7.27 -7.42
N VAL A 170 39.23 7.36 -6.57
CA VAL A 170 38.04 6.53 -6.65
C VAL A 170 37.30 6.90 -7.94
N THR A 171 37.16 5.94 -8.85
CA THR A 171 36.44 6.15 -10.11
C THR A 171 34.95 6.30 -9.83
N THR A 172 34.45 7.53 -9.87
CA THR A 172 33.04 7.88 -9.65
C THR A 172 32.16 7.48 -10.83
N TYR A 173 30.92 7.07 -10.55
CA TYR A 173 29.91 6.71 -11.55
C TYR A 173 28.64 7.57 -11.31
N PHE A 174 27.78 7.77 -12.32
CA PHE A 174 26.56 8.60 -12.19
C PHE A 174 25.48 7.96 -11.30
N LEU A 175 25.46 6.63 -11.24
CA LEU A 175 24.76 5.85 -10.22
C LEU A 175 25.83 5.19 -9.36
N ALA A 176 25.57 4.99 -8.07
CA ALA A 176 26.43 4.25 -7.15
C ALA A 176 26.47 2.77 -7.54
N THR A 177 27.31 2.44 -8.53
CA THR A 177 27.53 1.08 -9.06
C THR A 177 29.01 0.70 -9.06
N TYR A 178 29.69 0.97 -7.95
CA TYR A 178 31.13 0.78 -7.85
C TYR A 178 31.53 -0.70 -7.83
N CYS A 179 30.81 -1.58 -7.14
CA CYS A 179 31.22 -2.99 -7.01
C CYS A 179 30.73 -3.91 -8.13
N VAL A 180 29.65 -3.54 -8.85
CA VAL A 180 29.19 -4.22 -10.07
C VAL A 180 30.24 -4.11 -11.19
N PHE A 181 30.90 -2.96 -11.31
CA PHE A 181 31.81 -2.66 -12.43
C PHE A 181 33.28 -2.59 -12.03
N GLY A 182 33.60 -2.17 -10.81
CA GLY A 182 34.97 -1.99 -10.33
C GLY A 182 35.77 -0.96 -11.11
N SER A 183 37.10 -1.09 -11.05
CA SER A 183 38.04 -0.31 -11.85
C SER A 183 38.06 -0.79 -13.31
N LEU A 184 37.31 -0.12 -14.19
CA LEU A 184 37.23 -0.46 -15.61
C LEU A 184 38.27 0.28 -16.47
N PRO A 185 38.75 -0.32 -17.58
CA PRO A 185 39.45 0.41 -18.63
C PRO A 185 38.65 1.61 -19.15
N THR A 186 39.34 2.66 -19.59
CA THR A 186 38.75 3.98 -19.93
C THR A 186 37.62 3.92 -20.96
N ILE A 187 37.71 3.01 -21.93
CA ILE A 187 36.69 2.81 -22.97
C ILE A 187 35.42 2.20 -22.37
N THR A 188 35.56 1.11 -21.60
CA THR A 188 34.43 0.43 -20.94
C THR A 188 33.78 1.31 -19.88
N TYR A 189 34.58 2.06 -19.12
CA TYR A 189 34.09 3.07 -18.17
C TYR A 189 33.24 4.15 -18.88
N SER A 190 33.72 4.68 -20.00
CA SER A 190 32.95 5.65 -20.82
C SER A 190 31.64 5.07 -21.34
N CYS A 191 31.62 3.79 -21.73
CA CYS A 191 30.39 3.09 -22.13
C CYS A 191 29.40 2.94 -20.97
N VAL A 192 29.87 2.66 -19.75
CA VAL A 192 29.01 2.58 -18.54
C VAL A 192 28.42 3.96 -18.21
N LEU A 193 29.19 5.04 -18.26
CA LEU A 193 28.67 6.40 -18.06
C LEU A 193 27.58 6.78 -19.08
N VAL A 194 27.76 6.44 -20.36
CA VAL A 194 26.73 6.65 -21.40
C VAL A 194 25.48 5.82 -21.12
N LEU A 195 25.64 4.58 -20.66
CA LEU A 195 24.50 3.73 -20.25
C LEU A 195 23.77 4.35 -19.05
N GLN A 196 24.47 4.81 -18.02
CA GLN A 196 23.88 5.44 -16.84
C GLN A 196 23.17 6.76 -17.16
N ALA A 197 23.73 7.59 -18.04
CA ALA A 197 23.05 8.79 -18.54
C ALA A 197 21.73 8.43 -19.27
N ALA A 198 21.73 7.37 -20.08
CA ALA A 198 20.52 6.86 -20.73
C ALA A 198 19.52 6.27 -19.72
N GLN A 199 20.00 5.61 -18.66
CA GLN A 199 19.19 5.07 -17.57
C GLN A 199 18.44 6.19 -16.80
N ILE A 200 19.16 7.25 -16.38
CA ILE A 200 18.57 8.43 -15.72
C ILE A 200 17.56 9.11 -16.66
N PHE A 201 17.94 9.34 -17.92
CA PHE A 201 17.07 9.98 -18.90
C PHE A 201 15.77 9.20 -19.13
N VAL A 202 15.86 7.87 -19.30
CA VAL A 202 14.68 7.00 -19.47
C VAL A 202 13.81 7.02 -18.22
N ASN A 203 14.39 6.97 -17.01
CA ASN A 203 13.64 7.04 -15.76
C ASN A 203 12.86 8.37 -15.63
N ALA A 204 13.55 9.51 -15.77
CA ALA A 204 12.94 10.84 -15.67
C ALA A 204 11.84 11.07 -16.73
N THR A 205 12.11 10.71 -17.99
CA THR A 205 11.15 10.87 -19.11
C THR A 205 9.94 9.96 -18.93
N SER A 206 10.15 8.73 -18.47
CA SER A 206 9.10 7.73 -18.19
C SER A 206 8.16 8.23 -17.09
N HIS A 207 8.74 8.62 -15.96
CA HIS A 207 8.02 9.04 -14.79
C HIS A 207 7.25 10.34 -15.06
N CYS A 208 7.96 11.41 -15.38
CA CYS A 208 7.38 12.75 -15.54
C CYS A 208 6.54 12.89 -16.83
N GLY A 209 6.90 12.15 -17.89
CA GLY A 209 6.15 12.15 -19.15
C GLY A 209 4.78 11.48 -19.02
N ASN A 210 4.67 10.40 -18.25
CA ASN A 210 3.37 9.81 -17.92
C ASN A 210 2.50 10.76 -17.08
N ASP A 211 3.08 11.36 -16.05
CA ASP A 211 2.36 12.22 -15.10
C ASP A 211 1.83 13.47 -15.81
N GLY A 212 2.65 14.07 -16.69
CA GLY A 212 2.25 15.15 -17.58
C GLY A 212 1.15 14.74 -18.58
N PHE A 213 1.21 13.55 -19.16
CA PHE A 213 0.19 13.04 -20.08
C PHE A 213 -1.15 12.77 -19.38
N PHE A 214 -1.13 12.13 -18.21
CA PHE A 214 -2.30 11.97 -17.35
C PHE A 214 -2.97 13.32 -17.07
N PHE A 215 -2.18 14.31 -16.63
CA PHE A 215 -2.69 15.63 -16.28
C PHE A 215 -3.26 16.36 -17.50
N GLY A 216 -2.61 16.27 -18.66
CA GLY A 216 -3.09 16.83 -19.93
C GLY A 216 -4.44 16.25 -20.37
N LEU A 217 -4.60 14.93 -20.29
CA LEU A 217 -5.88 14.26 -20.58
C LEU A 217 -6.98 14.65 -19.58
N ALA A 218 -6.65 14.75 -18.29
CA ALA A 218 -7.58 15.17 -17.24
C ALA A 218 -8.10 16.59 -17.47
N MET A 219 -7.19 17.54 -17.76
CA MET A 219 -7.56 18.93 -18.04
C MET A 219 -8.41 19.04 -19.31
N HIS A 220 -8.13 18.26 -20.36
CA HIS A 220 -9.00 18.22 -21.53
C HIS A 220 -10.41 17.71 -21.19
N LEU A 221 -10.53 16.62 -20.41
CA LEU A 221 -11.84 16.12 -19.96
C LEU A 221 -12.59 17.16 -19.13
N CYS A 222 -11.92 17.88 -18.23
CA CYS A 222 -12.51 19.00 -17.49
C CYS A 222 -13.04 20.08 -18.45
N GLY A 223 -12.22 20.50 -19.43
CA GLY A 223 -12.64 21.46 -20.45
C GLY A 223 -13.86 21.00 -21.26
N GLN A 224 -13.94 19.71 -21.63
CA GLN A 224 -15.09 19.17 -22.34
C GLN A 224 -16.37 19.10 -21.50
N PHE A 225 -16.25 18.77 -20.21
CA PHE A 225 -17.40 18.81 -19.30
C PHE A 225 -17.84 20.26 -19.01
N GLU A 226 -16.93 21.24 -18.96
CA GLU A 226 -17.27 22.66 -18.84
C GLU A 226 -17.92 23.21 -20.11
N VAL A 227 -17.47 22.81 -21.31
CA VAL A 227 -18.16 23.12 -22.58
C VAL A 227 -19.57 22.53 -22.60
N LEU A 228 -19.74 21.27 -22.20
CA LEU A 228 -21.07 20.66 -22.07
C LEU A 228 -21.94 21.38 -21.03
N GLN A 229 -21.35 21.85 -19.94
CA GLN A 229 -22.02 22.63 -18.90
C GLN A 229 -22.58 23.95 -19.47
N MET A 230 -21.78 24.68 -20.23
CA MET A 230 -22.19 25.90 -20.93
C MET A 230 -23.32 25.64 -21.94
N ASP A 231 -23.23 24.54 -22.70
CA ASP A 231 -24.23 24.19 -23.71
C ASP A 231 -25.59 23.80 -23.11
N PHE A 232 -25.62 23.23 -21.90
CA PHE A 232 -26.86 23.00 -21.15
C PHE A 232 -27.47 24.31 -20.60
N ALA A 233 -26.64 25.24 -20.13
CA ALA A 233 -27.13 26.55 -19.67
C ALA A 233 -27.65 27.41 -20.84
N GLY A 234 -26.98 27.37 -21.99
CA GLY A 234 -27.32 28.12 -23.21
C GLY A 234 -28.39 27.47 -24.09
N ILE A 235 -29.45 26.88 -23.50
CA ILE A 235 -30.59 26.35 -24.25
C ILE A 235 -31.67 27.43 -24.39
N GLU A 236 -31.87 27.93 -25.60
CA GLU A 236 -32.97 28.83 -25.97
C GLU A 236 -34.22 28.02 -26.36
N VAL A 237 -35.40 28.50 -25.96
CA VAL A 237 -36.69 27.81 -26.14
C VAL A 237 -37.19 27.88 -27.59
N GLU A 238 -37.00 29.01 -28.28
CA GLU A 238 -37.73 29.39 -29.51
C GLU A 238 -37.34 28.67 -30.81
N LYS A 239 -36.53 27.61 -30.77
CA LYS A 239 -36.06 26.90 -31.98
C LYS A 239 -36.78 25.57 -32.17
N GLN A 240 -37.34 25.35 -33.37
CA GLN A 240 -37.84 24.06 -33.89
C GLN A 240 -36.86 22.87 -33.73
N ASN A 241 -35.59 23.14 -33.39
CA ASN A 241 -34.55 22.16 -33.12
C ASN A 241 -34.25 21.91 -31.63
N CYS A 242 -34.99 22.47 -30.66
CA CYS A 242 -34.71 22.32 -29.22
C CYS A 242 -34.56 20.84 -28.78
N LYS A 243 -35.54 20.00 -29.14
CA LYS A 243 -35.49 18.53 -28.91
C LYS A 243 -34.25 17.87 -29.51
N ARG A 244 -33.81 18.32 -30.70
CA ARG A 244 -32.61 17.81 -31.37
C ARG A 244 -31.35 18.27 -30.65
N LYS A 245 -31.28 19.53 -30.20
CA LYS A 245 -30.17 20.08 -29.41
C LYS A 245 -29.99 19.31 -28.11
N ILE A 246 -31.05 19.16 -27.31
CA ILE A 246 -31.01 18.41 -26.03
C ILE A 246 -30.63 16.94 -26.24
N ARG A 247 -31.15 16.27 -27.27
CA ARG A 247 -30.73 14.90 -27.62
C ARG A 247 -29.23 14.83 -27.91
N THR A 248 -28.67 15.79 -28.64
CA THR A 248 -27.22 15.86 -28.91
C THR A 248 -26.43 16.07 -27.61
N LEU A 249 -26.89 16.94 -26.69
CA LEU A 249 -26.22 17.16 -25.40
C LEU A 249 -26.26 15.94 -24.48
N ILE A 250 -27.37 15.19 -24.45
CA ILE A 250 -27.47 13.92 -23.71
C ILE A 250 -26.52 12.87 -24.30
N ILE A 251 -26.45 12.75 -25.63
CA ILE A 251 -25.49 11.86 -26.31
C ILE A 251 -24.05 12.27 -25.98
N ARG A 252 -23.74 13.58 -25.99
CA ARG A 252 -22.42 14.11 -25.62
C ARG A 252 -22.09 13.83 -24.15
N HIS A 253 -23.04 14.01 -23.22
CA HIS A 253 -22.86 13.68 -21.80
C HIS A 253 -22.54 12.19 -21.60
N CYS A 254 -23.30 11.29 -22.22
CA CYS A 254 -23.03 9.84 -22.18
C CYS A 254 -21.68 9.48 -22.82
N HIS A 255 -21.24 10.21 -23.85
CA HIS A 255 -19.92 10.02 -24.46
C HIS A 255 -18.79 10.47 -23.53
N LEU A 256 -18.87 11.67 -22.95
CA LEU A 256 -17.87 12.18 -22.00
C LEU A 256 -17.76 11.31 -20.74
N ILE A 257 -18.88 10.77 -20.23
CA ILE A 257 -18.84 9.79 -19.12
C ILE A 257 -18.03 8.54 -19.52
N ARG A 258 -18.26 7.97 -20.72
CA ARG A 258 -17.51 6.79 -21.19
C ARG A 258 -16.01 7.08 -21.41
N LEU A 259 -15.67 8.31 -21.77
CA LEU A 259 -14.28 8.76 -21.86
C LEU A 259 -13.67 8.89 -20.46
N ALA A 260 -14.37 9.47 -19.50
CA ALA A 260 -13.93 9.55 -18.11
C ALA A 260 -13.74 8.14 -17.51
N ASP A 261 -14.66 7.21 -17.72
CA ASP A 261 -14.54 5.80 -17.30
C ASP A 261 -13.33 5.11 -17.98
N SER A 262 -13.03 5.44 -19.24
CA SER A 262 -11.84 4.94 -19.96
C SER A 262 -10.54 5.56 -19.45
N PHE A 263 -10.57 6.82 -19.04
CA PHE A 263 -9.46 7.53 -18.41
C PHE A 263 -9.16 6.97 -17.02
N GLU A 264 -10.18 6.76 -16.19
CA GLU A 264 -10.02 6.07 -14.91
C GLU A 264 -9.40 4.69 -15.15
N TYR A 265 -9.97 3.86 -16.03
CA TYR A 265 -9.43 2.53 -16.33
C TYR A 265 -7.97 2.56 -16.82
N ALA A 266 -7.59 3.54 -17.65
CA ALA A 266 -6.25 3.65 -18.20
C ALA A 266 -5.17 3.93 -17.14
N PHE A 267 -5.48 4.77 -16.14
CA PHE A 267 -4.49 5.28 -15.19
C PHE A 267 -4.66 4.79 -13.75
N ASN A 268 -5.81 4.24 -13.35
CA ASN A 268 -6.13 3.82 -11.98
C ASN A 268 -5.04 2.95 -11.30
N MET A 269 -4.39 2.05 -12.06
CA MET A 269 -3.27 1.23 -11.57
C MET A 269 -1.93 1.98 -11.51
N ALA A 270 -1.68 2.92 -12.42
CA ALA A 270 -0.47 3.76 -12.41
C ALA A 270 -0.52 4.82 -11.28
N ILE A 271 -1.72 5.33 -10.98
CA ILE A 271 -1.97 6.18 -9.82
C ILE A 271 -1.76 5.36 -8.53
N LEU A 272 -2.22 4.10 -8.49
CA LEU A 272 -1.99 3.23 -7.33
C LEU A 272 -0.49 3.02 -7.07
N THR A 273 0.30 2.70 -8.09
CA THR A 273 1.75 2.50 -7.92
C THR A 273 2.46 3.80 -7.56
N GLN A 274 2.04 4.95 -8.11
CA GLN A 274 2.55 6.25 -7.69
C GLN A 274 2.26 6.51 -6.20
N VAL A 275 1.01 6.41 -5.75
CA VAL A 275 0.65 6.72 -4.36
C VAL A 275 1.29 5.73 -3.38
N SER A 276 1.42 4.44 -3.71
CA SER A 276 2.08 3.49 -2.81
C SER A 276 3.58 3.75 -2.67
N MET A 277 4.27 4.10 -3.76
CA MET A 277 5.73 4.23 -3.76
C MET A 277 6.20 5.63 -3.38
N SER A 278 5.44 6.68 -3.69
CA SER A 278 5.75 8.05 -3.25
C SER A 278 5.71 8.22 -1.72
N VAL A 279 4.88 7.44 -1.01
CA VAL A 279 4.96 7.38 0.46
C VAL A 279 6.33 6.84 0.89
N LEU A 280 6.82 5.75 0.28
CA LEU A 280 8.15 5.19 0.58
C LEU A 280 9.28 6.18 0.24
N LEU A 281 9.26 6.77 -0.96
CA LEU A 281 10.25 7.74 -1.43
C LEU A 281 10.30 8.98 -0.52
N LEU A 282 9.16 9.61 -0.20
CA LEU A 282 9.10 10.77 0.69
C LEU A 282 9.59 10.46 2.11
N CYS A 283 9.45 9.22 2.56
CA CYS A 283 9.92 8.78 3.86
C CYS A 283 11.45 8.61 3.88
N VAL A 284 12.03 8.01 2.83
CA VAL A 284 13.49 7.80 2.71
C VAL A 284 14.23 9.12 2.45
N GLU A 285 13.77 9.96 1.51
CA GLU A 285 14.27 11.32 1.29
C GLU A 285 14.16 12.18 2.56
N GLY A 286 13.05 12.01 3.30
CA GLY A 286 12.83 12.66 4.58
C GLY A 286 13.87 12.28 5.64
N MET A 287 14.35 11.03 5.64
CA MET A 287 15.46 10.61 6.50
C MET A 287 16.79 11.21 6.05
N GLN A 288 17.12 11.13 4.77
CA GLN A 288 18.38 11.67 4.24
C GLN A 288 18.51 13.17 4.51
N LEU A 289 17.44 13.96 4.30
CA LEU A 289 17.42 15.38 4.65
C LEU A 289 17.78 15.62 6.13
N ILE A 290 17.28 14.80 7.06
CA ILE A 290 17.59 14.92 8.49
C ILE A 290 19.07 14.57 8.77
N ILE A 291 19.64 13.62 8.02
CA ILE A 291 21.05 13.22 8.11
C ILE A 291 21.95 14.35 7.59
N SER A 292 21.73 14.86 6.38
CA SER A 292 22.52 15.95 5.81
C SER A 292 22.48 17.22 6.67
N LEU A 293 21.31 17.56 7.23
CA LEU A 293 21.15 18.67 8.19
C LEU A 293 21.88 18.43 9.52
N LYS A 294 22.07 17.17 9.95
CA LYS A 294 22.85 16.82 11.16
C LYS A 294 24.36 16.86 10.88
N LEU A 295 24.78 16.54 9.65
CA LEU A 295 26.17 16.57 9.20
C LEU A 295 26.65 17.95 8.71
N ASN A 296 25.76 18.96 8.69
CA ASN A 296 26.00 20.29 8.10
C ASN A 296 26.34 20.27 6.59
N ASP A 297 26.00 19.20 5.86
CA ASP A 297 26.10 19.20 4.40
C ASP A 297 24.90 19.96 3.80
N ASN A 298 25.16 21.23 3.49
CA ASN A 298 24.19 22.12 2.86
C ASN A 298 23.86 21.72 1.42
N ILE A 299 24.76 21.06 0.69
CA ILE A 299 24.57 20.69 -0.72
C ILE A 299 23.64 19.47 -0.80
N ALA A 300 23.93 18.43 -0.01
CA ALA A 300 23.06 17.27 0.13
C ALA A 300 21.69 17.66 0.70
N ALA A 301 21.64 18.52 1.73
CA ALA A 301 20.36 19.00 2.27
C ALA A 301 19.51 19.74 1.20
N ILE A 302 20.11 20.59 0.36
CA ILE A 302 19.39 21.24 -0.75
C ILE A 302 18.91 20.21 -1.78
N LYS A 303 19.72 19.20 -2.13
CA LYS A 303 19.33 18.09 -3.02
C LYS A 303 18.05 17.40 -2.53
N HIS A 304 18.01 16.97 -1.26
CA HIS A 304 16.84 16.29 -0.68
C HIS A 304 15.62 17.20 -0.54
N VAL A 305 15.79 18.50 -0.20
CA VAL A 305 14.66 19.46 -0.20
C VAL A 305 14.03 19.59 -1.59
N VAL A 306 14.85 19.69 -2.65
CA VAL A 306 14.35 19.75 -4.03
C VAL A 306 13.61 18.46 -4.39
N LEU A 307 14.19 17.29 -4.09
CA LEU A 307 13.57 15.99 -4.39
C LEU A 307 12.22 15.83 -3.67
N ILE A 308 12.13 16.10 -2.36
CA ILE A 308 10.87 16.09 -1.60
C ILE A 308 9.84 17.04 -2.23
N LEU A 309 10.23 18.26 -2.59
CA LEU A 309 9.33 19.23 -3.22
C LEU A 309 8.77 18.71 -4.55
N THR A 310 9.60 18.09 -5.40
CA THR A 310 9.14 17.51 -6.67
C THR A 310 8.14 16.36 -6.47
N MET A 311 8.38 15.48 -5.49
CA MET A 311 7.49 14.36 -5.17
C MET A 311 6.13 14.83 -4.61
N LEU A 312 6.14 15.87 -3.77
CA LEU A 312 4.92 16.51 -3.27
C LEU A 312 4.12 17.19 -4.39
N VAL A 313 4.79 17.87 -5.34
CA VAL A 313 4.14 18.46 -6.52
C VAL A 313 3.50 17.36 -7.38
N GLN A 314 4.19 16.25 -7.65
CA GLN A 314 3.62 15.14 -8.43
C GLN A 314 2.34 14.58 -7.77
N LEU A 315 2.37 14.32 -6.46
CA LEU A 315 1.19 13.85 -5.70
C LEU A 315 0.03 14.86 -5.72
N TYR A 316 0.35 16.14 -5.53
CA TYR A 316 -0.65 17.23 -5.59
C TYR A 316 -1.37 17.23 -6.93
N LEU A 317 -0.65 17.07 -8.04
CA LEU A 317 -1.22 17.15 -9.38
C LEU A 317 -2.20 16.00 -9.70
N TYR A 318 -1.93 14.78 -9.21
CA TYR A 318 -2.89 13.68 -9.29
C TYR A 318 -4.19 13.99 -8.54
N CYS A 319 -4.06 14.52 -7.33
CA CYS A 319 -5.21 14.84 -6.49
C CYS A 319 -5.99 16.06 -7.01
N TYR A 320 -5.30 17.10 -7.50
CA TYR A 320 -5.91 18.27 -8.12
C TYR A 320 -6.66 17.91 -9.41
N ALA A 321 -6.07 17.08 -10.27
CA ALA A 321 -6.73 16.64 -11.51
C ALA A 321 -8.01 15.85 -11.24
N GLY A 322 -7.99 14.95 -10.25
CA GLY A 322 -9.18 14.20 -9.83
C GLY A 322 -10.24 15.09 -9.17
N ASP A 323 -9.84 16.01 -8.29
CA ASP A 323 -10.73 16.99 -7.63
C ASP A 323 -11.42 17.92 -8.64
N GLN A 324 -10.68 18.43 -9.63
CA GLN A 324 -11.27 19.22 -10.72
C GLN A 324 -12.26 18.41 -11.55
N LEU A 325 -11.93 17.16 -11.90
CA LEU A 325 -12.83 16.31 -12.69
C LEU A 325 -14.11 15.96 -11.91
N GLU A 326 -14.00 15.68 -10.61
CA GLU A 326 -15.13 15.47 -9.69
C GLU A 326 -16.02 16.73 -9.63
N ASN A 327 -15.41 17.91 -9.39
CA ASN A 327 -16.13 19.18 -9.32
C ASN A 327 -16.85 19.54 -10.63
N VAL A 328 -16.16 19.51 -11.77
CA VAL A 328 -16.74 19.91 -13.07
C VAL A 328 -17.87 18.96 -13.47
N THR A 329 -17.73 17.65 -13.24
CA THR A 329 -18.81 16.68 -13.54
C THR A 329 -20.03 16.85 -12.64
N GLY A 330 -19.83 17.22 -11.36
CA GLY A 330 -20.93 17.55 -10.45
C GLY A 330 -21.75 18.79 -10.87
N ARG A 331 -21.12 19.81 -11.47
CA ARG A 331 -21.78 21.06 -11.92
C ARG A 331 -22.74 20.89 -13.10
N ILE A 332 -22.70 19.75 -13.80
CA ILE A 332 -23.61 19.46 -14.92
C ILE A 332 -25.07 19.41 -14.44
N ALA A 333 -25.32 18.83 -13.26
CA ALA A 333 -26.67 18.76 -12.70
C ALA A 333 -27.26 20.16 -12.42
N TYR A 334 -26.45 21.05 -11.86
CA TYR A 334 -26.83 22.45 -11.62
C TYR A 334 -27.11 23.20 -12.92
N SER A 335 -26.32 22.97 -13.96
CA SER A 335 -26.44 23.74 -15.21
C SER A 335 -27.58 23.24 -16.10
N ALA A 336 -27.93 21.95 -16.01
CA ALA A 336 -29.20 21.45 -16.53
C ALA A 336 -30.41 22.05 -15.77
N TYR A 337 -30.29 22.30 -14.47
CA TYR A 337 -31.33 22.93 -13.65
C TYR A 337 -31.52 24.44 -13.91
N VAL A 338 -30.44 25.16 -14.27
CA VAL A 338 -30.47 26.58 -14.65
C VAL A 338 -31.03 26.82 -16.05
N SER A 339 -31.07 25.81 -16.92
CA SER A 339 -31.74 25.91 -18.22
C SER A 339 -33.23 26.25 -18.07
N PRO A 340 -33.90 26.87 -19.06
CA PRO A 340 -35.33 27.23 -18.99
C PRO A 340 -36.24 26.00 -19.18
N TRP A 341 -36.05 24.98 -18.35
CA TRP A 341 -36.66 23.65 -18.48
C TRP A 341 -38.16 23.63 -18.22
N TYR A 342 -38.66 24.64 -17.51
CA TYR A 342 -40.07 24.87 -17.24
C TYR A 342 -40.83 25.37 -18.49
N ASP A 343 -40.12 25.95 -19.47
CA ASP A 343 -40.68 26.38 -20.76
C ASP A 343 -40.56 25.30 -21.85
N PHE A 344 -39.98 24.13 -21.54
CA PHE A 344 -39.82 23.04 -22.51
C PHE A 344 -41.10 22.23 -22.70
N ASP A 345 -41.26 21.68 -23.91
CA ASP A 345 -42.24 20.62 -24.21
C ASP A 345 -42.26 19.55 -23.11
N ILE A 346 -43.44 19.13 -22.66
CA ILE A 346 -43.64 18.12 -21.60
C ILE A 346 -42.85 16.82 -21.88
N LYS A 347 -42.63 16.48 -23.15
CA LYS A 347 -41.84 15.31 -23.58
C LYS A 347 -40.34 15.48 -23.31
N ILE A 348 -39.82 16.70 -23.45
CA ILE A 348 -38.41 17.07 -23.22
C ILE A 348 -38.15 17.28 -21.73
N MET A 349 -39.08 17.96 -21.03
CA MET A 349 -39.00 18.21 -19.59
C MET A 349 -38.84 16.90 -18.79
N LYS A 350 -39.41 15.78 -19.26
CA LYS A 350 -39.29 14.45 -18.65
C LYS A 350 -37.91 13.81 -18.78
N ASP A 351 -37.11 14.19 -19.77
CA ASP A 351 -35.76 13.62 -20.01
C ASP A 351 -34.69 14.30 -19.13
N LEU A 352 -34.88 15.59 -18.80
CA LEU A 352 -33.92 16.39 -18.04
C LEU A 352 -33.63 15.89 -16.61
N PRO A 353 -34.61 15.41 -15.82
CA PRO A 353 -34.37 14.83 -14.50
C PRO A 353 -33.34 13.70 -14.50
N MET A 354 -33.25 12.89 -15.56
CA MET A 354 -32.23 11.84 -15.67
C MET A 354 -30.82 12.42 -15.84
N VAL A 355 -30.68 13.55 -16.54
CA VAL A 355 -29.41 14.29 -16.64
C VAL A 355 -29.01 14.85 -15.28
N MET A 356 -29.94 15.48 -14.56
CA MET A 356 -29.71 16.03 -13.22
C MET A 356 -29.35 14.93 -12.21
N LEU A 357 -30.07 13.80 -12.22
CA LEU A 357 -29.79 12.64 -11.35
C LEU A 357 -28.44 12.02 -11.66
N ARG A 358 -28.06 11.86 -12.94
CA ARG A 358 -26.73 11.33 -13.30
C ARG A 358 -25.60 12.30 -12.92
N GLY A 359 -25.82 13.62 -13.06
CA GLY A 359 -24.85 14.65 -12.69
C GLY A 359 -24.64 14.80 -11.19
N LYS A 360 -25.59 14.36 -10.34
CA LYS A 360 -25.38 14.26 -8.88
C LYS A 360 -24.41 13.14 -8.46
N LEU A 361 -23.99 12.29 -9.39
CA LEU A 361 -22.98 11.26 -9.20
C LEU A 361 -21.70 11.67 -9.97
N PRO A 362 -20.87 12.57 -9.42
CA PRO A 362 -19.68 13.05 -10.11
C PRO A 362 -18.71 11.90 -10.41
N HIS A 363 -17.88 12.07 -11.44
CA HIS A 363 -16.88 11.07 -11.80
C HIS A 363 -15.64 11.25 -10.90
N GLN A 364 -15.33 10.24 -10.09
CA GLN A 364 -14.19 10.22 -9.20
C GLN A 364 -13.03 9.43 -9.83
N THR A 365 -11.87 10.06 -9.98
CA THR A 365 -10.64 9.35 -10.33
C THR A 365 -10.12 8.60 -9.10
N THR A 366 -9.81 7.30 -9.20
CA THR A 366 -9.37 6.50 -8.04
C THR A 366 -8.01 5.83 -8.23
N ALA A 367 -7.24 5.72 -7.13
CA ALA A 367 -6.05 4.88 -7.04
C ALA A 367 -6.48 3.46 -6.68
N GLY A 368 -6.35 2.51 -7.62
CA GLY A 368 -6.64 1.09 -7.40
C GLY A 368 -8.10 0.73 -7.06
N LYS A 369 -9.04 1.68 -7.15
CA LYS A 369 -10.37 1.62 -6.51
C LYS A 369 -10.33 1.50 -4.98
N PHE A 370 -9.24 1.93 -4.35
CA PHE A 370 -9.06 1.98 -2.89
C PHE A 370 -9.21 3.40 -2.33
N LEU A 371 -8.68 4.41 -3.02
CA LEU A 371 -8.64 5.80 -2.55
C LEU A 371 -9.11 6.74 -3.68
N PRO A 372 -10.08 7.63 -3.47
CA PRO A 372 -10.42 8.68 -4.43
C PRO A 372 -9.30 9.74 -4.47
N MET A 373 -8.94 10.23 -5.65
CA MET A 373 -7.93 11.26 -5.85
C MET A 373 -8.58 12.64 -5.79
N ASN A 374 -8.60 13.24 -4.60
CA ASN A 374 -9.08 14.60 -4.37
C ASN A 374 -8.23 15.32 -3.32
N LEU A 375 -8.46 16.63 -3.11
CA LEU A 375 -7.63 17.42 -2.20
C LEU A 375 -7.74 16.98 -0.73
N PHE A 376 -8.83 16.33 -0.35
CA PHE A 376 -8.95 15.69 0.97
C PHE A 376 -7.99 14.50 1.11
N SER A 377 -7.95 13.60 0.13
CA SER A 377 -6.97 12.51 0.08
C SER A 377 -5.54 13.03 0.04
N PHE A 378 -5.25 14.13 -0.68
CA PHE A 378 -3.92 14.77 -0.64
C PHE A 378 -3.54 15.24 0.77
N LYS A 379 -4.46 15.88 1.50
CA LYS A 379 -4.26 16.30 2.88
C LYS A 379 -4.01 15.12 3.81
N GLU A 380 -4.77 14.03 3.69
CA GLU A 380 -4.57 12.84 4.51
C GLU A 380 -3.30 12.07 4.12
N ILE A 381 -2.88 12.07 2.84
CA ILE A 381 -1.56 11.59 2.41
C ILE A 381 -0.46 12.45 3.03
N LEU A 382 -0.50 13.79 2.91
CA LEU A 382 0.48 14.69 3.53
C LEU A 382 0.59 14.52 5.03
N LYS A 383 -0.53 14.35 5.72
CA LYS A 383 -0.61 14.12 7.17
C LYS A 383 -0.11 12.73 7.55
N ALA A 384 -0.41 11.71 6.75
CA ALA A 384 0.15 10.38 6.88
C ALA A 384 1.67 10.44 6.67
N THR A 385 2.17 11.01 5.57
CA THR A 385 3.59 11.23 5.30
C THR A 385 4.26 12.03 6.41
N GLY A 386 3.69 13.12 6.92
CA GLY A 386 4.24 13.86 8.06
C GLY A 386 4.30 13.04 9.35
N SER A 387 3.30 12.18 9.59
CA SER A 387 3.34 11.22 10.69
C SER A 387 4.35 10.09 10.45
N TYR A 388 4.51 9.64 9.21
CA TYR A 388 5.50 8.62 8.82
C TYR A 388 6.90 9.17 8.86
N LEU A 389 7.17 10.42 8.46
CA LEU A 389 8.47 11.10 8.62
C LEU A 389 8.83 11.29 10.10
N SER A 390 7.82 11.48 10.96
CA SER A 390 7.99 11.48 12.42
C SER A 390 8.24 10.08 13.02
N VAL A 391 7.76 9.02 12.34
CA VAL A 391 7.89 7.61 12.76
C VAL A 391 9.07 6.91 12.09
N LEU A 392 9.59 7.42 10.95
CA LEU A 392 10.74 6.92 10.21
C LEU A 392 12.08 7.33 10.80
N ARG A 393 12.09 7.91 12.00
CA ARG A 393 13.19 7.63 12.94
C ARG A 393 13.21 6.16 13.40
N ARG A 394 12.50 5.26 12.69
CA ARG A 394 12.15 3.87 13.03
C ARG A 394 11.50 3.04 11.89
N GLU A 395 12.05 3.19 10.68
CA GLU A 395 12.21 2.12 9.64
C GLU A 395 11.00 1.52 8.87
N ILE A 396 11.31 0.99 7.65
CA ILE A 396 10.43 0.44 6.57
C ILE A 396 11.25 -0.50 5.61
N LEU A 397 10.82 -1.67 5.04
CA LEU A 397 9.70 -2.61 5.26
C LEU A 397 9.81 -3.88 4.33
N GLN A 398 9.52 -5.13 4.78
CA GLN A 398 9.28 -6.29 3.85
C GLN A 398 8.27 -7.37 4.37
N CYS A 399 7.25 -7.91 3.68
CA CYS A 399 6.93 -8.22 2.25
C CYS A 399 7.77 -9.37 1.64
N LEU A 400 7.31 -10.31 0.77
CA LEU A 400 6.05 -10.48 -0.02
C LEU A 400 5.78 -11.97 -0.45
N ARG A 401 4.51 -12.40 -0.39
CA ARG A 401 3.66 -13.12 -1.40
C ARG A 401 4.27 -14.00 -2.53
N MET A 402 3.66 -15.19 -2.79
CA MET A 402 3.38 -15.74 -4.16
C MET A 402 2.24 -16.82 -4.19
N ARG A 403 1.92 -17.43 -5.37
CA ARG A 403 0.55 -17.95 -5.76
C ARG A 403 0.54 -19.29 -6.54
N SER A 404 -0.47 -20.19 -6.37
CA SER A 404 -1.03 -21.08 -7.45
C SER A 404 -2.33 -21.87 -7.10
N LYS A 405 -2.85 -22.69 -8.05
CA LYS A 405 -4.10 -23.52 -8.11
C LYS A 405 -4.02 -24.86 -7.29
N THR A 406 -4.94 -25.85 -7.27
CA THR A 406 -6.19 -26.21 -8.04
C THR A 406 -7.24 -26.95 -7.15
N ASP A 407 -8.19 -27.74 -7.72
CA ASP A 407 -9.52 -28.04 -7.15
C ASP A 407 -9.75 -29.33 -6.32
N TRP A 408 -10.70 -29.28 -5.35
CA TRP A 408 -11.46 -30.39 -4.70
C TRP A 408 -12.60 -29.82 -3.80
N ASN A 409 -13.77 -29.50 -4.37
CA ASN A 409 -14.79 -28.59 -3.80
C ASN A 409 -14.18 -27.44 -2.98
N THR A 410 -13.31 -26.74 -3.68
CA THR A 410 -11.92 -26.45 -3.29
C THR A 410 -11.77 -25.48 -2.15
N ASP A 411 -12.70 -24.55 -2.07
CA ASP A 411 -12.45 -23.27 -1.46
C ASP A 411 -12.50 -23.38 0.07
N SER A 412 -13.44 -24.16 0.62
CA SER A 412 -13.56 -24.36 2.08
C SER A 412 -12.38 -25.13 2.66
N THR A 413 -11.96 -26.19 1.99
CA THR A 413 -10.79 -27.00 2.35
C THR A 413 -9.52 -26.16 2.25
N ASN A 414 -9.28 -25.44 1.15
CA ASN A 414 -8.05 -24.67 0.98
C ASN A 414 -7.95 -23.43 1.90
N ILE A 415 -9.07 -22.84 2.35
CA ILE A 415 -9.03 -21.75 3.33
C ILE A 415 -8.61 -22.28 4.71
N LEU A 416 -9.31 -23.29 5.24
CA LEU A 416 -9.07 -23.76 6.60
C LEU A 416 -7.92 -24.77 6.74
N LYS A 417 -7.44 -25.38 5.64
CA LYS A 417 -6.34 -26.38 5.68
C LYS A 417 -5.01 -25.80 6.16
N PHE A 418 -4.73 -24.51 5.87
CA PHE A 418 -3.55 -23.82 6.36
C PHE A 418 -3.55 -23.76 7.89
N HIS A 419 -4.56 -23.11 8.49
CA HIS A 419 -4.70 -23.03 9.96
C HIS A 419 -4.91 -24.41 10.61
N LYS A 420 -5.54 -25.38 9.93
CA LYS A 420 -5.66 -26.76 10.43
C LYS A 420 -4.32 -27.45 10.62
N HIS A 421 -3.36 -27.26 9.71
CA HIS A 421 -2.00 -27.77 9.93
C HIS A 421 -1.26 -26.90 10.95
N PHE A 422 -1.32 -25.58 10.79
CA PHE A 422 -0.52 -24.64 11.55
C PHE A 422 -0.87 -24.60 13.05
N LEU A 423 -2.13 -24.31 13.39
CA LEU A 423 -2.66 -24.48 14.77
C LEU A 423 -2.71 -25.96 15.16
N GLY A 424 -2.76 -26.86 14.18
CA GLY A 424 -2.70 -28.31 14.38
C GLY A 424 -1.41 -28.79 15.01
N ILE A 425 -0.26 -28.18 14.71
CA ILE A 425 1.07 -28.54 15.25
C ILE A 425 1.09 -28.36 16.78
N ILE A 426 0.71 -27.17 17.27
CA ILE A 426 0.61 -26.82 18.70
C ILE A 426 -0.57 -27.56 19.38
N GLY A 427 -1.55 -28.06 18.62
CA GLY A 427 -2.74 -28.73 19.17
C GLY A 427 -3.91 -27.78 19.48
N LEU A 428 -3.88 -26.57 18.93
CA LEU A 428 -4.90 -25.52 19.04
C LEU A 428 -6.05 -25.64 18.01
N TRP A 429 -6.03 -26.66 17.12
CA TRP A 429 -7.05 -26.77 16.09
C TRP A 429 -8.45 -27.02 16.67
N VAL A 430 -9.36 -26.08 16.40
CA VAL A 430 -10.61 -25.89 17.13
C VAL A 430 -11.59 -27.07 16.99
N LEU A 431 -11.58 -27.80 15.86
CA LEU A 431 -12.46 -28.97 15.66
C LEU A 431 -11.94 -30.26 16.32
N ASN A 432 -10.66 -30.30 16.74
CA ASN A 432 -10.03 -31.50 17.30
C ASN A 432 -9.89 -31.43 18.84
N GLU A 433 -10.55 -30.48 19.51
CA GLU A 433 -10.36 -30.16 20.94
C GLU A 433 -10.63 -31.36 21.89
N LYS A 434 -11.56 -32.26 21.51
CA LYS A 434 -11.84 -33.49 22.27
C LYS A 434 -10.67 -34.49 22.28
N ASN A 435 -9.80 -34.47 21.26
CA ASN A 435 -8.72 -35.45 21.10
C ASN A 435 -7.64 -35.27 22.18
N VAL A 436 -7.37 -36.34 22.95
CA VAL A 436 -6.35 -36.36 24.01
C VAL A 436 -4.98 -35.91 23.48
N PHE A 437 -4.60 -36.37 22.29
CA PHE A 437 -3.34 -36.00 21.61
C PHE A 437 -3.23 -34.50 21.27
N SER A 438 -4.36 -33.79 21.08
CA SER A 438 -4.33 -32.32 20.89
C SER A 438 -4.11 -31.61 22.22
N ARG A 439 -4.72 -32.11 23.30
CA ARG A 439 -4.56 -31.56 24.65
C ARG A 439 -3.14 -31.75 25.20
N ILE A 440 -2.49 -32.88 24.91
CA ILE A 440 -1.09 -33.14 25.29
C ILE A 440 -0.14 -32.15 24.58
N ARG A 441 -0.26 -31.98 23.26
CA ARG A 441 0.61 -31.05 22.50
C ARG A 441 0.42 -29.59 22.90
N TRP A 442 -0.81 -29.18 23.23
CA TRP A 442 -1.06 -27.87 23.83
C TRP A 442 -0.37 -27.74 25.19
N PHE A 443 -0.46 -28.77 26.04
CA PHE A 443 0.15 -28.72 27.37
C PHE A 443 1.68 -28.56 27.26
N VAL A 444 2.32 -29.41 26.45
CA VAL A 444 3.77 -29.36 26.17
C VAL A 444 4.22 -27.99 25.66
N SER A 445 3.51 -27.41 24.69
CA SER A 445 3.82 -26.08 24.15
C SER A 445 3.56 -24.94 25.13
N THR A 446 2.51 -25.02 25.96
CA THR A 446 2.36 -24.05 27.07
C THR A 446 3.48 -24.19 28.09
N THR A 447 3.85 -25.41 28.51
CA THR A 447 4.92 -25.60 29.49
C THR A 447 6.28 -25.11 28.96
N SER A 448 6.58 -25.28 27.67
CA SER A 448 7.82 -24.76 27.08
C SER A 448 7.85 -23.22 27.04
N THR A 449 6.73 -22.56 26.73
CA THR A 449 6.61 -21.09 26.83
C THR A 449 6.75 -20.56 28.26
N TRP A 450 6.23 -21.27 29.27
CA TRP A 450 6.40 -20.89 30.67
C TRP A 450 7.84 -21.03 31.17
N ILE A 451 8.53 -22.12 30.79
CA ILE A 451 9.91 -22.38 31.23
C ILE A 451 10.86 -21.27 30.74
N ILE A 452 10.66 -20.78 29.52
CA ILE A 452 11.53 -19.74 28.96
C ILE A 452 11.22 -18.35 29.50
N MET A 453 9.95 -18.03 29.79
CA MET A 453 9.61 -16.87 30.62
C MET A 453 10.35 -16.84 31.97
N SER A 454 10.51 -17.99 32.63
CA SER A 454 11.27 -18.06 33.89
C SER A 454 12.80 -17.98 33.69
N LEU A 455 13.34 -18.41 32.56
CA LEU A 455 14.79 -18.34 32.31
C LEU A 455 15.24 -16.94 31.87
N GLU A 456 14.43 -16.25 31.07
CA GLU A 456 14.73 -14.89 30.55
C GLU A 456 14.67 -13.80 31.64
N VAL A 457 13.81 -13.98 32.66
CA VAL A 457 13.54 -12.94 33.68
C VAL A 457 14.51 -13.02 34.89
N ILE A 458 15.18 -14.14 35.12
CA ILE A 458 15.78 -14.43 36.44
C ILE A 458 17.19 -13.84 36.66
N GLN A 459 18.02 -13.65 35.62
CA GLN A 459 19.35 -13.05 35.79
C GLN A 459 19.78 -12.19 34.59
N SER A 460 20.07 -10.91 34.85
CA SER A 460 20.77 -9.99 33.95
C SER A 460 22.20 -9.83 34.45
N CYS A 461 23.19 -10.34 33.70
CA CYS A 461 24.61 -10.35 34.15
C CYS A 461 25.56 -9.52 33.28
N ASN A 462 25.24 -9.31 32.01
CA ASN A 462 26.08 -8.56 31.07
C ASN A 462 25.28 -7.37 30.51
N GLY A 463 25.78 -6.15 30.70
CA GLY A 463 25.32 -4.94 30.00
C GLY A 463 23.88 -4.50 30.23
N ASN A 464 23.56 -3.30 29.73
CA ASN A 464 22.19 -2.79 29.67
C ASN A 464 21.47 -3.19 28.37
N GLU A 465 22.23 -3.58 27.34
CA GLU A 465 21.70 -3.93 26.01
C GLU A 465 21.15 -5.36 25.97
N ASP A 466 21.91 -6.36 26.43
CA ASP A 466 21.42 -7.75 26.54
C ASP A 466 20.20 -7.84 27.47
N ALA A 467 20.15 -7.03 28.52
CA ALA A 467 19.01 -6.92 29.43
C ALA A 467 17.74 -6.41 28.70
N MET A 468 17.88 -5.51 27.74
CA MET A 468 16.76 -4.99 26.96
C MET A 468 16.36 -5.94 25.84
N ASP A 469 17.30 -6.61 25.17
CA ASP A 469 17.01 -7.69 24.21
C ASP A 469 16.30 -8.88 24.91
N ALA A 470 16.67 -9.22 26.15
CA ALA A 470 15.96 -10.20 26.97
C ALA A 470 14.55 -9.73 27.43
N PHE A 471 14.37 -8.43 27.68
CA PHE A 471 13.03 -7.86 27.90
C PHE A 471 12.17 -7.98 26.63
N LEU A 472 12.74 -7.75 25.45
CA LEU A 472 12.04 -7.88 24.17
C LEU A 472 11.66 -9.33 23.86
N SER A 473 12.57 -10.29 24.05
CA SER A 473 12.28 -11.71 23.85
C SER A 473 11.22 -12.22 24.82
N SER A 474 11.33 -11.88 26.11
CA SER A 474 10.33 -12.24 27.12
C SER A 474 8.97 -11.57 26.88
N SER A 475 8.93 -10.32 26.41
CA SER A 475 7.67 -9.66 26.02
C SER A 475 6.93 -10.43 24.91
N SER A 476 7.68 -11.02 23.96
CA SER A 476 7.14 -11.85 22.90
C SER A 476 6.61 -13.19 23.45
N SER A 477 7.35 -13.81 24.38
CA SER A 477 6.95 -15.03 25.09
C SER A 477 5.68 -14.81 25.93
N ILE A 478 5.51 -13.66 26.61
CA ILE A 478 4.26 -13.28 27.30
C ILE A 478 3.10 -13.23 26.31
N THR A 479 3.23 -12.53 25.18
CA THR A 479 2.11 -12.42 24.22
C THR A 479 1.73 -13.77 23.63
N SER A 480 2.71 -14.60 23.27
CA SER A 480 2.53 -15.97 22.81
C SER A 480 1.76 -16.80 23.83
N LEU A 481 2.21 -16.81 25.10
CA LEU A 481 1.58 -17.56 26.17
C LEU A 481 0.13 -17.10 26.43
N VAL A 482 -0.10 -15.79 26.50
CA VAL A 482 -1.45 -15.22 26.67
C VAL A 482 -2.35 -15.66 25.52
N LYS A 483 -1.87 -15.69 24.28
CA LYS A 483 -2.64 -16.20 23.13
C LYS A 483 -2.90 -17.71 23.20
N LEU A 484 -1.93 -18.54 23.62
CA LEU A 484 -2.13 -19.98 23.83
C LEU A 484 -3.24 -20.27 24.86
N LEU A 485 -3.25 -19.51 25.96
CA LEU A 485 -4.26 -19.64 27.02
C LEU A 485 -5.62 -19.13 26.55
N LEU A 486 -5.70 -17.90 26.04
CA LEU A 486 -6.96 -17.28 25.61
C LEU A 486 -7.61 -18.00 24.42
N HIS A 487 -6.84 -18.56 23.48
CA HIS A 487 -7.38 -19.38 22.39
C HIS A 487 -8.09 -20.62 22.93
N ARG A 488 -7.58 -21.23 24.00
CA ARG A 488 -8.22 -22.38 24.64
C ARG A 488 -9.38 -21.97 25.55
N VAL A 489 -9.29 -20.85 26.27
CA VAL A 489 -10.42 -20.33 27.07
C VAL A 489 -11.64 -20.02 26.18
N TYR A 490 -11.42 -19.42 25.01
CA TYR A 490 -12.47 -19.05 24.07
C TYR A 490 -12.68 -20.05 22.91
N TRP A 491 -12.30 -21.31 23.09
CA TRP A 491 -12.39 -22.32 22.02
C TRP A 491 -13.83 -22.50 21.52
N LYS A 492 -14.83 -22.45 22.41
CA LYS A 492 -16.25 -22.65 22.08
C LYS A 492 -16.78 -21.57 21.14
N GLN A 493 -16.38 -20.32 21.36
CA GLN A 493 -16.74 -19.19 20.52
C GLN A 493 -16.05 -19.32 19.15
N LYS A 494 -14.75 -19.66 19.14
CA LYS A 494 -14.00 -19.95 17.91
C LYS A 494 -14.58 -21.15 17.14
N PHE A 495 -15.14 -22.15 17.82
CA PHE A 495 -15.78 -23.32 17.21
C PHE A 495 -17.04 -22.92 16.43
N VAL A 496 -17.94 -22.16 17.04
CA VAL A 496 -19.17 -21.66 16.40
C VAL A 496 -18.85 -20.82 15.16
N LEU A 497 -17.76 -20.03 15.20
CA LEU A 497 -17.29 -19.28 14.04
C LEU A 497 -16.82 -20.21 12.92
N VAL A 498 -15.94 -21.18 13.20
CA VAL A 498 -15.45 -22.15 12.20
C VAL A 498 -16.58 -23.00 11.61
N GLU A 499 -17.52 -23.45 12.44
CA GLU A 499 -18.71 -24.17 11.99
C GLU A 499 -19.57 -23.30 11.06
N SER A 500 -19.75 -22.02 11.39
CA SER A 500 -20.46 -21.07 10.50
C SER A 500 -19.75 -20.86 9.17
N VAL A 501 -18.41 -20.77 9.16
CA VAL A 501 -17.61 -20.71 7.92
C VAL A 501 -17.85 -21.97 7.09
N ILE A 502 -17.74 -23.15 7.67
CA ILE A 502 -17.94 -24.43 6.96
C ILE A 502 -19.33 -24.48 6.34
N GLN A 503 -20.38 -24.16 7.09
CA GLN A 503 -21.76 -24.10 6.58
C GLN A 503 -21.91 -23.08 5.44
N ASP A 504 -21.41 -21.85 5.62
CA ASP A 504 -21.55 -20.80 4.62
C ASP A 504 -20.88 -21.22 3.29
N TRP A 505 -19.73 -21.89 3.34
CA TRP A 505 -19.07 -22.39 2.13
C TRP A 505 -19.70 -23.65 1.52
N THR A 506 -20.36 -24.51 2.28
CA THR A 506 -21.05 -25.71 1.73
C THR A 506 -22.41 -25.38 1.10
N TYR A 507 -23.13 -24.37 1.60
CA TYR A 507 -24.49 -24.04 1.14
C TYR A 507 -24.55 -22.95 0.05
N VAL A 508 -23.45 -22.26 -0.27
CA VAL A 508 -23.43 -21.22 -1.32
C VAL A 508 -23.45 -21.82 -2.72
N LYS A 509 -24.64 -21.80 -3.34
CA LYS A 509 -24.88 -22.24 -4.73
C LYS A 509 -24.81 -21.10 -5.76
N ASN A 510 -24.97 -19.85 -5.35
CA ASN A 510 -24.94 -18.69 -6.26
C ASN A 510 -23.48 -18.30 -6.57
N SER A 511 -23.11 -18.32 -7.86
CA SER A 511 -21.77 -17.95 -8.34
C SER A 511 -21.33 -16.56 -7.88
N HIS A 512 -22.22 -15.57 -7.91
CA HIS A 512 -21.90 -14.20 -7.51
C HIS A 512 -21.57 -14.09 -6.01
N PHE A 513 -22.29 -14.82 -5.15
CA PHE A 513 -21.98 -14.87 -3.72
C PHE A 513 -20.68 -15.63 -3.44
N ARG A 514 -20.39 -16.69 -4.22
CA ARG A 514 -19.10 -17.40 -4.16
C ARG A 514 -17.93 -16.49 -4.53
N ASP A 515 -18.07 -15.65 -5.56
CA ASP A 515 -17.03 -14.69 -5.97
C ASP A 515 -16.73 -13.65 -4.88
N ILE A 516 -17.75 -13.17 -4.17
CA ILE A 516 -17.59 -12.23 -3.04
C ILE A 516 -16.84 -12.91 -1.88
N MET A 517 -17.25 -14.12 -1.51
CA MET A 517 -16.54 -14.91 -0.48
C MET A 517 -15.10 -15.23 -0.91
N LEU A 518 -14.87 -15.55 -2.18
CA LEU A 518 -13.53 -15.74 -2.74
C LEU A 518 -12.68 -14.46 -2.76
N ARG A 519 -13.28 -13.28 -2.89
CA ARG A 519 -12.58 -11.99 -2.78
C ARG A 519 -12.12 -11.78 -1.33
N TYR A 520 -13.02 -11.91 -0.36
CA TYR A 520 -12.67 -11.74 1.05
C TYR A 520 -11.72 -12.81 1.58
N ALA A 521 -11.86 -14.08 1.18
CA ALA A 521 -10.90 -15.13 1.50
C ALA A 521 -9.52 -14.95 0.84
N ARG A 522 -9.43 -14.23 -0.29
CA ARG A 522 -8.14 -13.80 -0.86
C ARG A 522 -7.50 -12.68 -0.05
N ILE A 523 -8.29 -11.74 0.49
CA ILE A 523 -7.79 -10.68 1.37
C ILE A 523 -7.34 -11.28 2.71
N GLY A 524 -8.16 -12.14 3.32
CA GLY A 524 -7.84 -12.90 4.53
C GLY A 524 -6.49 -13.60 4.41
N ARG A 525 -6.38 -14.55 3.46
CA ARG A 525 -5.13 -15.29 3.23
C ARG A 525 -3.93 -14.40 2.95
N LEU A 526 -4.10 -13.25 2.29
CA LEU A 526 -2.99 -12.29 2.12
C LEU A 526 -2.49 -11.77 3.47
N GLY A 527 -3.40 -11.34 4.37
CA GLY A 527 -3.04 -10.91 5.73
C GLY A 527 -2.46 -12.05 6.57
N SER A 528 -3.09 -13.23 6.55
CA SER A 528 -2.56 -14.41 7.25
C SER A 528 -1.19 -14.85 6.72
N SER A 529 -0.90 -14.69 5.43
CA SER A 529 0.44 -14.91 4.86
C SER A 529 1.43 -13.84 5.31
N ILE A 530 1.04 -12.56 5.44
CA ILE A 530 1.95 -11.51 5.93
C ILE A 530 2.40 -11.81 7.37
N PHE A 531 1.47 -12.17 8.28
CA PHE A 531 1.84 -12.62 9.63
C PHE A 531 2.79 -13.83 9.62
N PHE A 532 2.57 -14.78 8.70
CA PHE A 532 3.43 -15.95 8.55
C PHE A 532 4.83 -15.59 8.02
N TYR A 533 4.95 -14.71 7.02
CA TYR A 533 6.25 -14.26 6.51
C TYR A 533 7.05 -13.48 7.57
N ILE A 534 6.40 -12.62 8.36
CA ILE A 534 7.06 -11.93 9.49
C ILE A 534 7.60 -12.95 10.50
N ALA A 535 6.82 -13.96 10.86
CA ALA A 535 7.26 -15.03 11.75
C ALA A 535 8.41 -15.87 11.16
N CYS A 536 8.38 -16.18 9.86
CA CYS A 536 9.48 -16.86 9.18
C CYS A 536 10.76 -16.02 9.15
N ALA A 537 10.66 -14.71 8.89
CA ALA A 537 11.81 -13.80 8.92
C ALA A 537 12.47 -13.78 10.31
N ALA A 538 11.68 -13.73 11.39
CA ALA A 538 12.19 -13.83 12.76
C ALA A 538 12.91 -15.16 13.04
N VAL A 539 12.38 -16.29 12.55
CA VAL A 539 13.04 -17.62 12.68
C VAL A 539 14.35 -17.68 11.88
N VAL A 540 14.38 -17.10 10.67
CA VAL A 540 15.61 -17.04 9.85
C VAL A 540 16.67 -16.14 10.50
N PHE A 541 16.25 -15.01 11.09
CA PHE A 541 17.14 -14.14 11.86
C PHE A 541 17.73 -14.85 13.09
N ALA A 542 16.92 -15.58 13.85
CA ALA A 542 17.44 -16.42 14.95
C ALA A 542 18.40 -17.52 14.43
N PHE A 543 18.10 -18.13 13.29
CA PHE A 543 18.94 -19.19 12.71
C PHE A 543 20.29 -18.68 12.17
N SER A 544 20.40 -17.42 11.73
CA SER A 544 21.68 -16.85 11.30
C SER A 544 22.69 -16.72 12.44
N VAL A 545 22.23 -16.52 13.68
CA VAL A 545 23.07 -16.56 14.90
C VAL A 545 23.74 -17.93 15.05
N VAL A 546 22.99 -19.03 14.88
CA VAL A 546 23.57 -20.39 14.90
C VAL A 546 24.56 -20.60 13.77
N LEU A 547 24.26 -20.12 12.56
CA LEU A 547 25.18 -20.27 11.43
C LEU A 547 26.50 -19.51 11.66
N SER A 548 26.46 -18.36 12.34
CA SER A 548 27.66 -17.59 12.71
C SER A 548 28.60 -18.31 13.69
N ASN A 549 28.07 -19.26 14.47
CA ASN A 549 28.87 -20.11 15.37
C ASN A 549 29.46 -21.35 14.68
N ILE A 550 29.14 -21.62 13.41
CA ILE A 550 29.60 -22.79 12.67
C ILE A 550 30.73 -22.38 11.72
N ASN A 551 31.97 -22.77 12.04
CA ASN A 551 33.13 -22.54 11.18
C ASN A 551 32.96 -23.22 9.81
N LEU A 552 32.72 -22.43 8.77
CA LEU A 552 32.70 -22.92 7.38
C LEU A 552 34.14 -23.11 6.86
N PRO A 553 34.52 -24.29 6.30
CA PRO A 553 35.91 -24.60 5.96
C PRO A 553 36.59 -23.75 4.87
N TRP A 554 35.87 -22.83 4.24
CA TRP A 554 36.35 -22.06 3.07
C TRP A 554 36.80 -20.62 3.41
N VAL A 555 36.79 -20.22 4.69
CA VAL A 555 37.10 -18.84 5.13
C VAL A 555 38.45 -18.73 5.87
N SER A 556 39.06 -19.85 6.29
CA SER A 556 40.22 -19.84 7.18
C SER A 556 41.58 -19.88 6.46
N GLU A 557 42.13 -18.71 6.11
CA GLU A 557 43.59 -18.58 5.93
C GLU A 557 44.21 -17.24 6.40
N LYS A 558 43.43 -16.26 6.89
CA LYS A 558 43.97 -14.93 7.28
C LYS A 558 43.66 -14.39 8.68
N GLN A 559 42.95 -15.13 9.54
CA GLN A 559 42.77 -14.77 10.95
C GLN A 559 43.15 -15.93 11.88
N ILE A 560 44.46 -16.10 12.08
CA ILE A 560 45.01 -16.90 13.18
C ILE A 560 45.98 -15.99 13.94
N PHE A 561 45.47 -15.19 14.89
CA PHE A 561 46.21 -14.79 16.10
C PHE A 561 45.28 -14.12 17.12
N ASN A 562 45.12 -14.76 18.29
CA ASN A 562 44.67 -14.20 19.58
C ASN A 562 43.39 -13.35 19.66
N GLU A 563 42.22 -13.95 19.41
CA GLU A 563 41.02 -13.64 20.21
C GLU A 563 40.28 -14.93 20.60
N THR A 564 39.77 -15.00 21.83
CA THR A 564 38.96 -16.12 22.32
C THR A 564 37.54 -16.00 21.77
N TYR A 565 37.18 -16.88 20.83
CA TYR A 565 35.83 -16.95 20.27
C TYR A 565 34.78 -17.30 21.34
N GLU A 566 34.06 -16.29 21.83
CA GLU A 566 32.84 -16.49 22.61
C GLU A 566 31.68 -16.94 21.70
N ARG A 567 31.05 -18.08 22.04
CA ARG A 567 29.89 -18.61 21.31
C ARG A 567 28.63 -17.86 21.71
N LYS A 568 27.90 -17.29 20.74
CA LYS A 568 26.65 -16.56 20.99
C LYS A 568 25.45 -17.51 20.96
N LEU A 569 24.43 -17.29 21.78
CA LEU A 569 23.22 -18.11 21.83
C LEU A 569 22.07 -17.47 21.05
N MET A 570 21.10 -18.28 20.60
CA MET A 570 19.88 -17.78 19.95
C MET A 570 19.04 -16.83 20.83
N LEU A 571 19.02 -17.05 22.15
CA LEU A 571 18.45 -16.13 23.14
C LEU A 571 19.50 -15.79 24.22
N ALA A 572 19.39 -14.57 24.76
CA ALA A 572 20.25 -14.04 25.83
C ALA A 572 20.02 -14.74 27.18
N ALA A 573 20.35 -16.02 27.26
CA ALA A 573 20.27 -16.87 28.45
C ALA A 573 21.65 -17.20 29.05
N TYR A 574 22.66 -16.37 28.75
CA TYR A 574 24.06 -16.59 29.10
C TYR A 574 24.30 -16.85 30.61
N CYS A 575 23.57 -16.14 31.47
CA CYS A 575 23.63 -16.31 32.93
C CYS A 575 23.22 -17.72 33.39
N THR A 576 22.10 -18.25 32.88
CA THR A 576 21.51 -19.50 33.41
C THR A 576 22.28 -20.74 33.00
N PHE A 577 23.07 -20.66 31.93
CA PHE A 577 23.87 -21.77 31.39
C PHE A 577 25.39 -21.57 31.49
N GLY A 578 25.87 -20.51 32.15
CA GLY A 578 27.27 -20.05 32.18
C GLY A 578 28.35 -21.13 32.39
N ASN A 579 28.09 -22.12 33.25
CA ASN A 579 29.07 -23.19 33.55
C ASN A 579 28.96 -24.43 32.62
N TYR A 580 27.94 -24.53 31.78
CA TYR A 580 27.65 -25.70 30.93
C TYR A 580 28.22 -25.61 29.51
N TYR A 581 28.78 -24.45 29.13
CA TYR A 581 29.36 -24.19 27.80
C TYR A 581 30.63 -25.00 27.48
N THR A 582 31.24 -25.63 28.48
CA THR A 582 32.46 -26.44 28.33
C THR A 582 32.25 -27.73 27.53
N SER A 583 31.01 -28.22 27.40
CA SER A 583 30.71 -29.42 26.60
C SER A 583 29.92 -29.06 25.33
N SER A 584 30.46 -29.44 24.17
CA SER A 584 29.81 -29.14 22.88
C SER A 584 28.43 -29.82 22.74
N PHE A 585 28.19 -30.93 23.44
CA PHE A 585 26.90 -31.62 23.45
C PHE A 585 25.82 -30.83 24.20
N ALA A 586 26.13 -30.28 25.38
CA ALA A 586 25.17 -29.47 26.13
C ALA A 586 24.79 -28.19 25.37
N PHE A 587 25.78 -27.52 24.75
CA PHE A 587 25.53 -26.37 23.88
C PHE A 587 24.57 -26.69 22.73
N CYS A 588 24.83 -27.75 21.95
CA CYS A 588 23.93 -28.16 20.87
C CYS A 588 22.53 -28.57 21.35
N ALA A 589 22.41 -29.15 22.55
CA ALA A 589 21.11 -29.50 23.13
C ALA A 589 20.31 -28.27 23.58
N ILE A 590 20.96 -27.26 24.16
CA ILE A 590 20.34 -25.99 24.55
C ILE A 590 19.87 -25.22 23.30
N GLU A 591 20.72 -25.11 22.28
CA GLU A 591 20.39 -24.49 21.00
C GLU A 591 19.20 -25.16 20.30
N ALA A 592 19.17 -26.50 20.26
CA ALA A 592 18.04 -27.23 19.69
C ALA A 592 16.72 -26.98 20.45
N LEU A 593 16.77 -26.88 21.78
CA LEU A 593 15.60 -26.55 22.61
C LEU A 593 15.14 -25.09 22.41
N GLN A 594 16.07 -24.14 22.32
CA GLN A 594 15.78 -22.74 22.02
C GLN A 594 15.15 -22.58 20.63
N PHE A 595 15.67 -23.25 19.60
CA PHE A 595 15.10 -23.23 18.26
C PHE A 595 13.68 -23.80 18.21
N VAL A 596 13.44 -24.95 18.87
CA VAL A 596 12.08 -25.53 19.00
C VAL A 596 11.15 -24.56 19.72
N GLN A 597 11.64 -23.81 20.72
CA GLN A 597 10.83 -22.81 21.39
C GLN A 597 10.48 -21.62 20.48
N ILE A 598 11.44 -21.05 19.76
CA ILE A 598 11.19 -19.91 18.86
C ILE A 598 10.11 -20.31 17.84
N LEU A 599 10.19 -21.53 17.30
CA LEU A 599 9.13 -22.09 16.44
C LEU A 599 7.76 -22.14 17.13
N VAL A 600 7.66 -22.62 18.37
CA VAL A 600 6.40 -22.65 19.15
C VAL A 600 5.84 -21.23 19.36
N ASN A 601 6.69 -20.26 19.75
CA ASN A 601 6.30 -18.86 19.93
C ASN A 601 5.80 -18.24 18.62
N CYS A 602 6.55 -18.41 17.53
CA CYS A 602 6.17 -17.92 16.19
C CYS A 602 4.84 -18.52 15.73
N ILE A 603 4.67 -19.84 15.81
CA ILE A 603 3.45 -20.54 15.38
C ILE A 603 2.25 -20.15 16.25
N SER A 604 2.45 -19.92 17.55
CA SER A 604 1.41 -19.39 18.46
C SER A 604 0.95 -17.99 18.02
N GLN A 605 1.90 -17.10 17.76
CA GLN A 605 1.67 -15.69 17.43
C GLN A 605 0.98 -15.55 16.07
N CYS A 606 1.64 -15.93 14.96
CA CYS A 606 1.06 -15.73 13.63
C CYS A 606 -0.11 -16.68 13.34
N GLY A 607 -0.20 -17.81 14.04
CA GLY A 607 -1.34 -18.73 13.95
C GLY A 607 -2.62 -18.16 14.54
N ASN A 608 -2.55 -17.47 15.69
CA ASN A 608 -3.69 -16.78 16.27
C ASN A 608 -4.10 -15.56 15.44
N ASP A 609 -3.12 -14.77 14.99
CA ASP A 609 -3.35 -13.47 14.35
C ASP A 609 -3.88 -13.66 12.92
N GLY A 610 -3.31 -14.62 12.18
CA GLY A 610 -3.84 -15.05 10.88
C GLY A 610 -5.23 -15.68 10.98
N PHE A 611 -5.51 -16.46 12.03
CA PHE A 611 -6.84 -17.05 12.24
C PHE A 611 -7.90 -16.01 12.61
N PHE A 612 -7.53 -15.01 13.43
CA PHE A 612 -8.37 -13.83 13.69
C PHE A 612 -8.71 -13.09 12.39
N PHE A 613 -7.70 -12.79 11.58
CA PHE A 613 -7.85 -11.99 10.36
C PHE A 613 -8.72 -12.70 9.32
N ASP A 614 -8.54 -14.02 9.12
CA ASP A 614 -9.34 -14.81 8.19
C ASP A 614 -10.82 -14.91 8.62
N LEU A 615 -11.10 -15.13 9.90
CA LEU A 615 -12.47 -15.09 10.42
C LEU A 615 -13.11 -13.70 10.26
N THR A 616 -12.33 -12.63 10.48
CA THR A 616 -12.81 -11.26 10.26
C THR A 616 -13.22 -11.04 8.80
N MET A 617 -12.36 -11.45 7.85
CA MET A 617 -12.62 -11.25 6.43
C MET A 617 -13.80 -12.10 5.94
N HIS A 618 -13.98 -13.33 6.43
CA HIS A 618 -15.19 -14.12 6.15
C HIS A 618 -16.45 -13.40 6.64
N MET A 619 -16.44 -12.87 7.87
CA MET A 619 -17.55 -12.09 8.41
C MET A 619 -17.86 -10.83 7.56
N CYS A 620 -16.84 -10.10 7.13
CA CYS A 620 -16.99 -8.96 6.21
C CYS A 620 -17.65 -9.39 4.88
N GLY A 621 -17.24 -10.55 4.33
CA GLY A 621 -17.85 -11.12 3.13
C GLY A 621 -19.32 -11.51 3.31
N GLN A 622 -19.69 -12.04 4.48
CA GLN A 622 -21.09 -12.33 4.79
C GLN A 622 -21.95 -11.07 4.92
N PHE A 623 -21.45 -10.01 5.55
CA PHE A 623 -22.14 -8.70 5.58
C PHE A 623 -22.28 -8.11 4.16
N ALA A 624 -21.24 -8.19 3.32
CA ALA A 624 -21.31 -7.74 1.93
C ALA A 624 -22.36 -8.51 1.09
N ILE A 625 -22.48 -9.83 1.28
CA ILE A 625 -23.54 -10.63 0.64
C ILE A 625 -24.92 -10.24 1.19
N LEU A 626 -25.06 -10.08 2.51
CA LEU A 626 -26.33 -9.67 3.11
C LEU A 626 -26.80 -8.32 2.55
N ARG A 627 -25.90 -7.34 2.48
CA ARG A 627 -26.13 -6.02 1.86
C ARG A 627 -26.67 -6.14 0.44
N MET A 628 -26.04 -6.94 -0.42
CA MET A 628 -26.53 -7.18 -1.79
C MET A 628 -27.89 -7.85 -1.86
N ASN A 629 -28.22 -8.75 -0.92
CA ASN A 629 -29.55 -9.36 -0.89
C ASN A 629 -30.65 -8.37 -0.50
N PHE A 630 -30.35 -7.35 0.31
CA PHE A 630 -31.30 -6.26 0.60
C PHE A 630 -31.50 -5.34 -0.62
N ASN A 631 -30.43 -4.96 -1.34
CA ASN A 631 -30.58 -4.19 -2.59
C ASN A 631 -31.31 -4.97 -3.70
N ALA A 632 -31.28 -6.31 -3.65
CA ALA A 632 -31.97 -7.18 -4.61
C ALA A 632 -33.43 -7.52 -4.24
N LEU A 633 -34.01 -6.88 -3.20
CA LEU A 633 -35.44 -6.99 -2.90
C LEU A 633 -36.26 -6.27 -3.98
N GLY A 634 -36.72 -6.97 -5.03
CA GLY A 634 -37.51 -6.35 -6.10
C GLY A 634 -38.41 -7.29 -6.92
N CYS A 635 -39.47 -6.68 -7.46
CA CYS A 635 -40.40 -7.13 -8.52
C CYS A 635 -41.60 -8.06 -8.22
N ASP A 636 -41.60 -8.97 -7.25
CA ASP A 636 -42.74 -9.92 -7.06
C ASP A 636 -43.55 -9.74 -5.75
N LYS A 637 -44.84 -9.38 -5.88
CA LYS A 637 -45.73 -9.08 -4.73
C LYS A 637 -45.98 -10.23 -3.75
N PHE A 638 -45.94 -11.49 -4.19
CA PHE A 638 -46.17 -12.64 -3.31
C PHE A 638 -44.89 -13.20 -2.65
N SER A 639 -43.71 -12.66 -2.99
CA SER A 639 -42.43 -13.29 -2.64
C SER A 639 -41.65 -12.58 -1.52
N TYR A 640 -41.94 -11.30 -1.25
CA TYR A 640 -41.10 -10.50 -0.34
C TYR A 640 -41.23 -10.81 1.15
N HIS A 641 -42.37 -11.30 1.65
CA HIS A 641 -42.52 -11.64 3.09
C HIS A 641 -41.52 -12.70 3.52
N ASN A 642 -41.51 -13.83 2.82
CA ASN A 642 -40.60 -14.95 3.09
C ASN A 642 -39.14 -14.57 2.83
N LYS A 643 -38.86 -13.74 1.81
CA LYS A 643 -37.51 -13.24 1.53
C LYS A 643 -37.01 -12.32 2.65
N LEU A 644 -37.80 -11.35 3.10
CA LEU A 644 -37.38 -10.41 4.14
C LEU A 644 -37.19 -11.11 5.49
N ASP A 645 -38.06 -12.04 5.88
CA ASP A 645 -37.88 -12.87 7.08
C ASP A 645 -36.56 -13.68 7.03
N VAL A 646 -36.23 -14.29 5.89
CA VAL A 646 -34.94 -14.98 5.70
C VAL A 646 -33.75 -14.02 5.82
N LEU A 647 -33.85 -12.81 5.29
CA LEU A 647 -32.78 -11.79 5.41
C LEU A 647 -32.64 -11.24 6.83
N LEU A 648 -33.74 -11.08 7.56
CA LEU A 648 -33.73 -10.68 8.97
C LEU A 648 -33.13 -11.77 9.88
N LYS A 649 -33.51 -13.03 9.66
CA LYS A 649 -32.89 -14.19 10.31
C LYS A 649 -31.38 -14.27 10.00
N ARG A 650 -30.97 -13.95 8.77
CA ARG A 650 -29.55 -13.87 8.40
C ARG A 650 -28.84 -12.69 9.06
N HIS A 651 -29.44 -11.50 9.08
CA HIS A 651 -28.89 -10.33 9.78
C HIS A 651 -28.67 -10.63 11.27
N TYR A 652 -29.68 -11.19 11.94
CA TYR A 652 -29.56 -11.64 13.33
C TYR A 652 -28.47 -12.70 13.53
N ARG A 653 -28.34 -13.69 12.63
CA ARG A 653 -27.24 -14.67 12.66
C ARG A 653 -25.87 -13.98 12.56
N LEU A 654 -25.69 -13.02 11.65
CA LEU A 654 -24.40 -12.33 11.48
C LEU A 654 -24.06 -11.42 12.68
N VAL A 655 -25.04 -10.69 13.23
CA VAL A 655 -24.87 -9.92 14.48
C VAL A 655 -24.50 -10.82 15.67
N ARG A 656 -25.08 -12.02 15.74
CA ARG A 656 -24.72 -12.99 16.78
C ARG A 656 -23.31 -13.57 16.56
N LEU A 657 -22.89 -13.77 15.31
CA LEU A 657 -21.54 -14.22 14.98
C LEU A 657 -20.48 -13.12 15.23
N SER A 658 -20.75 -11.84 14.93
CA SER A 658 -19.84 -10.75 15.29
C SER A 658 -19.69 -10.61 16.81
N TYR A 659 -20.75 -10.81 17.59
CA TYR A 659 -20.66 -10.89 19.05
C TYR A 659 -19.79 -12.06 19.54
N TYR A 660 -19.94 -13.26 18.96
CA TYR A 660 -19.04 -14.39 19.28
C TYR A 660 -17.59 -14.10 18.88
N MET A 661 -17.37 -13.41 17.78
CA MET A 661 -16.06 -13.03 17.28
C MET A 661 -15.39 -11.98 18.17
N GLU A 662 -16.09 -10.91 18.55
CA GLU A 662 -15.60 -9.94 19.52
C GLU A 662 -15.25 -10.65 20.84
N ARG A 663 -16.16 -11.47 21.38
CA ARG A 663 -15.91 -12.22 22.62
C ARG A 663 -14.75 -13.22 22.53
N ALA A 664 -14.47 -13.77 21.34
CA ALA A 664 -13.38 -14.72 21.14
C ALA A 664 -11.98 -14.07 21.07
N PHE A 665 -11.91 -12.78 20.75
CA PHE A 665 -10.65 -12.08 20.48
C PHE A 665 -10.45 -10.78 21.28
N THR A 666 -11.44 -10.23 21.98
CA THR A 666 -11.33 -8.93 22.68
C THR A 666 -10.18 -8.85 23.68
N LEU A 667 -9.92 -9.92 24.45
CA LEU A 667 -8.75 -9.99 25.35
C LEU A 667 -7.43 -10.29 24.61
N VAL A 668 -7.49 -11.01 23.48
CA VAL A 668 -6.31 -11.25 22.63
C VAL A 668 -5.84 -9.94 21.99
N ILE A 669 -6.78 -9.13 21.49
CA ILE A 669 -6.49 -7.83 20.89
C ILE A 669 -6.05 -6.83 21.97
N LEU A 670 -6.63 -6.86 23.17
CA LEU A 670 -6.15 -6.05 24.30
C LEU A 670 -4.69 -6.36 24.63
N ALA A 671 -4.37 -7.65 24.84
CA ALA A 671 -3.01 -8.08 25.15
C ALA A 671 -2.03 -7.72 24.03
N GLN A 672 -2.43 -7.90 22.77
CA GLN A 672 -1.62 -7.50 21.62
C GLN A 672 -1.35 -5.99 21.60
N VAL A 673 -2.38 -5.15 21.74
CA VAL A 673 -2.22 -3.69 21.66
C VAL A 673 -1.39 -3.15 22.81
N LEU A 674 -1.65 -3.59 24.06
CA LEU A 674 -0.88 -3.16 25.22
C LEU A 674 0.60 -3.51 25.08
N MET A 675 0.90 -4.76 24.69
CA MET A 675 2.28 -5.21 24.53
C MET A 675 2.94 -4.53 23.33
N SER A 676 2.26 -4.37 22.20
CA SER A 676 2.81 -3.61 21.06
C SER A 676 3.12 -2.16 21.44
N VAL A 677 2.30 -1.46 22.23
CA VAL A 677 2.60 -0.09 22.68
C VAL A 677 3.89 -0.05 23.51
N LEU A 678 4.03 -0.96 24.48
CA LEU A 678 5.23 -1.04 25.33
C LEU A 678 6.49 -1.35 24.52
N VAL A 679 6.41 -2.40 23.70
CA VAL A 679 7.53 -2.86 22.87
C VAL A 679 7.93 -1.79 21.84
N LEU A 680 6.97 -1.11 21.19
CA LEU A 680 7.26 0.02 20.29
C LEU A 680 7.94 1.20 20.99
N CYS A 681 7.77 1.39 22.30
CA CYS A 681 8.47 2.43 23.05
C CYS A 681 9.89 2.00 23.45
N VAL A 682 10.12 0.71 23.74
CA VAL A 682 11.43 0.14 24.10
C VAL A 682 12.32 -0.06 22.86
N GLU A 683 11.80 -0.70 21.84
CA GLU A 683 12.37 -0.67 20.49
C GLU A 683 12.52 0.79 20.02
N GLY A 684 11.52 1.62 20.37
CA GLY A 684 11.44 3.09 20.32
C GLY A 684 12.56 3.85 21.02
N PHE A 685 13.30 3.19 21.90
CA PHE A 685 14.46 3.72 22.60
C PHE A 685 15.75 3.17 21.99
N LEU A 686 15.86 1.84 21.81
CA LEU A 686 17.11 1.16 21.40
C LEU A 686 17.71 1.67 20.09
N LEU A 687 16.96 1.70 18.97
CA LEU A 687 17.46 2.30 17.72
C LEU A 687 17.90 3.78 17.88
N LEU A 688 17.42 4.55 18.89
CA LEU A 688 17.94 5.90 19.11
C LEU A 688 19.34 5.87 19.69
N LEU A 689 19.57 4.95 20.63
CA LEU A 689 20.86 4.69 21.25
C LEU A 689 21.85 4.18 20.18
N SER A 690 21.46 3.21 19.35
CA SER A 690 22.29 2.69 18.25
C SER A 690 22.67 3.78 17.24
N LEU A 691 21.75 4.70 16.92
CA LEU A 691 22.01 5.88 16.06
C LEU A 691 22.82 7.00 16.75
N GLU A 692 23.03 6.94 18.05
CA GLU A 692 23.91 7.85 18.80
C GLU A 692 25.30 7.22 19.04
N ILE A 693 25.39 5.88 19.08
CA ILE A 693 26.63 5.08 19.16
C ILE A 693 27.25 4.81 17.77
N ASN A 694 26.54 5.13 16.67
CA ASN A 694 26.90 4.82 15.27
C ASN A 694 26.96 3.30 14.95
N ASP A 695 26.28 2.44 15.71
CA ASP A 695 26.10 1.03 15.35
C ASP A 695 24.93 0.88 14.35
N ALA A 696 25.28 0.93 13.07
CA ALA A 696 24.33 0.79 11.96
C ALA A 696 23.66 -0.60 11.89
N PHE A 697 24.34 -1.67 12.32
CA PHE A 697 23.79 -3.02 12.27
C PHE A 697 22.71 -3.22 13.34
N THR A 698 23.00 -2.82 14.58
CA THR A 698 22.03 -2.89 15.66
C THR A 698 20.88 -1.89 15.44
N ALA A 699 21.16 -0.72 14.86
CA ALA A 699 20.12 0.19 14.37
C ALA A 699 19.18 -0.49 13.37
N MET A 700 19.71 -1.13 12.32
CA MET A 700 18.91 -1.87 11.33
C MET A 700 18.10 -3.00 11.96
N LYS A 701 18.68 -3.79 12.89
CA LYS A 701 17.99 -4.87 13.64
C LYS A 701 16.70 -4.37 14.29
N HIS A 702 16.82 -3.33 15.11
CA HIS A 702 15.69 -2.70 15.78
C HIS A 702 14.72 -2.11 14.76
N GLY A 703 15.24 -1.43 13.74
CA GLY A 703 14.49 -0.92 12.60
C GLY A 703 13.48 -1.94 12.04
N VAL A 704 13.99 -3.06 11.55
CA VAL A 704 13.22 -4.20 11.02
C VAL A 704 12.12 -4.67 11.98
N TYR A 705 12.39 -4.66 13.29
CA TYR A 705 11.44 -5.10 14.31
C TYR A 705 10.24 -4.15 14.48
N ILE A 706 10.45 -2.82 14.49
CA ILE A 706 9.32 -1.89 14.57
C ILE A 706 8.40 -1.99 13.36
N ILE A 707 8.95 -2.23 12.17
CA ILE A 707 8.14 -2.44 10.95
C ILE A 707 7.22 -3.65 11.13
N ALA A 708 7.76 -4.77 11.62
CA ALA A 708 6.99 -5.98 11.85
C ALA A 708 5.81 -5.70 12.80
N LEU A 709 6.05 -4.95 13.88
CA LEU A 709 5.01 -4.49 14.82
C LEU A 709 4.00 -3.53 14.16
N MET A 710 4.46 -2.60 13.32
CA MET A 710 3.61 -1.66 12.58
C MET A 710 2.65 -2.39 11.63
N ILE A 711 3.17 -3.33 10.84
CA ILE A 711 2.37 -4.18 9.95
C ILE A 711 1.38 -5.02 10.77
N GLN A 712 1.82 -5.59 11.90
CA GLN A 712 0.98 -6.39 12.77
C GLN A 712 -0.22 -5.57 13.31
N LEU A 713 0.05 -4.40 13.90
CA LEU A 713 -0.99 -3.47 14.38
C LEU A 713 -1.91 -2.97 13.27
N PHE A 714 -1.35 -2.63 12.10
CA PHE A 714 -2.12 -2.20 10.94
C PHE A 714 -3.11 -3.27 10.49
N LEU A 715 -2.69 -4.54 10.40
CA LEU A 715 -3.58 -5.64 10.01
C LEU A 715 -4.73 -5.85 11.01
N TYR A 716 -4.49 -5.71 12.32
CA TYR A 716 -5.56 -5.72 13.32
C TYR A 716 -6.57 -4.57 13.11
N CYS A 717 -6.07 -3.35 12.91
CA CYS A 717 -6.91 -2.17 12.72
C CYS A 717 -7.66 -2.19 11.38
N PHE A 718 -7.05 -2.70 10.31
CA PHE A 718 -7.66 -2.94 9.01
C PHE A 718 -8.81 -3.94 9.10
N ALA A 719 -8.63 -5.04 9.85
CA ALA A 719 -9.67 -6.05 10.06
C ALA A 719 -10.89 -5.46 10.79
N GLY A 720 -10.67 -4.74 11.89
CA GLY A 720 -11.74 -4.08 12.64
C GLY A 720 -12.45 -2.97 11.85
N GLN A 721 -11.70 -2.09 11.18
CA GLN A 721 -12.26 -1.04 10.30
C GLN A 721 -13.12 -1.61 9.17
N THR A 722 -12.68 -2.72 8.55
CA THR A 722 -13.42 -3.35 7.45
C THR A 722 -14.75 -3.94 7.95
N LEU A 723 -14.76 -4.56 9.13
CA LEU A 723 -15.98 -5.09 9.74
C LEU A 723 -16.95 -3.98 10.17
N GLU A 724 -16.43 -2.92 10.78
CA GLU A 724 -17.20 -1.71 11.13
C GLU A 724 -17.86 -1.09 9.89
N PHE A 725 -17.10 -0.94 8.80
CA PHE A 725 -17.60 -0.40 7.53
C PHE A 725 -18.67 -1.31 6.89
N GLN A 726 -18.38 -2.60 6.68
CA GLN A 726 -19.32 -3.52 6.02
C GLN A 726 -20.62 -3.73 6.82
N SER A 727 -20.57 -3.64 8.15
CA SER A 727 -21.77 -3.71 8.99
C SER A 727 -22.59 -2.41 9.00
N LYS A 728 -21.95 -1.24 9.01
CA LYS A 728 -22.64 0.07 8.89
C LYS A 728 -23.34 0.25 7.54
N GLU A 729 -22.68 -0.17 6.47
CA GLU A 729 -23.17 -0.13 5.09
C GLU A 729 -24.48 -0.90 4.86
N LEU A 730 -24.80 -1.85 5.75
CA LEU A 730 -26.06 -2.58 5.71
C LEU A 730 -27.28 -1.66 5.92
N ALA A 731 -27.16 -0.60 6.71
CA ALA A 731 -28.24 0.34 6.95
C ALA A 731 -28.64 1.10 5.68
N TYR A 732 -27.66 1.55 4.89
CA TYR A 732 -27.91 2.23 3.61
C TYR A 732 -28.58 1.29 2.60
N ALA A 733 -28.12 0.04 2.50
CA ALA A 733 -28.74 -0.97 1.63
C ALA A 733 -30.21 -1.28 1.98
N ILE A 734 -30.55 -1.29 3.26
CA ILE A 734 -31.94 -1.48 3.70
C ILE A 734 -32.79 -0.25 3.36
N TYR A 735 -32.22 0.96 3.46
CA TYR A 735 -32.87 2.20 3.05
C TYR A 735 -33.04 2.33 1.52
N GLU A 736 -32.09 1.81 0.72
CA GLU A 736 -32.15 1.76 -0.75
C GLU A 736 -33.12 0.70 -1.29
N SER A 737 -33.50 -0.29 -0.48
CA SER A 737 -34.54 -1.25 -0.86
C SER A 737 -35.90 -0.56 -1.10
N PRO A 738 -36.82 -1.10 -1.91
CA PRO A 738 -38.11 -0.48 -2.20
C PRO A 738 -39.10 -0.65 -1.04
N TRP A 739 -38.72 -0.25 0.16
CA TRP A 739 -39.48 -0.42 1.41
C TRP A 739 -40.84 0.30 1.38
N TYR A 740 -40.97 1.35 0.57
CA TYR A 740 -42.22 2.06 0.30
C TYR A 740 -43.25 1.22 -0.50
N SER A 741 -42.83 0.08 -1.06
CA SER A 741 -43.71 -0.90 -1.73
C SER A 741 -44.08 -2.09 -0.85
N PHE A 742 -43.56 -2.16 0.38
CA PHE A 742 -43.89 -3.23 1.33
C PHE A 742 -45.26 -2.99 1.96
N ASP A 743 -45.89 -4.07 2.43
CA ASP A 743 -47.15 -3.96 3.19
C ASP A 743 -46.95 -3.10 4.44
N VAL A 744 -48.00 -2.39 4.87
CA VAL A 744 -47.99 -1.41 5.97
C VAL A 744 -47.38 -1.97 7.27
N ASN A 745 -47.58 -3.26 7.56
CA ASN A 745 -47.01 -3.92 8.73
C ASN A 745 -45.48 -4.14 8.62
N MET A 746 -44.94 -4.38 7.41
CA MET A 746 -43.50 -4.47 7.20
C MET A 746 -42.85 -3.09 7.12
N MET A 747 -43.49 -2.13 6.46
CA MET A 747 -43.01 -0.74 6.38
C MET A 747 -42.80 -0.13 7.78
N LYS A 748 -43.69 -0.41 8.74
CA LYS A 748 -43.53 -0.01 10.16
C LYS A 748 -42.30 -0.60 10.85
N ASN A 749 -41.81 -1.76 10.41
CA ASN A 749 -40.65 -2.44 11.01
C ASN A 749 -39.32 -2.00 10.38
N VAL A 750 -39.31 -1.50 9.14
CA VAL A 750 -38.09 -1.06 8.44
C VAL A 750 -37.29 -0.01 9.23
N PRO A 751 -37.89 1.03 9.84
CA PRO A 751 -37.16 1.96 10.70
C PRO A 751 -36.40 1.31 11.86
N LEU A 752 -36.98 0.29 12.51
CA LEU A 752 -36.31 -0.45 13.60
C LEU A 752 -35.16 -1.32 13.06
N ILE A 753 -35.32 -1.88 11.87
CA ILE A 753 -34.27 -2.68 11.20
C ILE A 753 -33.10 -1.78 10.80
N ILE A 754 -33.37 -0.60 10.22
CA ILE A 754 -32.36 0.41 9.89
C ILE A 754 -31.67 0.89 11.18
N LEU A 755 -32.42 1.26 12.21
CA LEU A 755 -31.88 1.70 13.52
C LEU A 755 -30.98 0.64 14.17
N ARG A 756 -31.28 -0.66 13.99
CA ARG A 756 -30.38 -1.72 14.44
C ARG A 756 -29.14 -1.85 13.53
N ALA A 757 -29.28 -1.72 12.22
CA ALA A 757 -28.17 -1.80 11.27
C ALA A 757 -27.21 -0.58 11.36
N THR A 758 -27.69 0.60 11.75
CA THR A 758 -26.85 1.79 11.96
C THR A 758 -25.89 1.66 13.14
N ASN A 759 -26.09 0.67 14.02
CA ASN A 759 -25.14 0.34 15.10
C ASN A 759 -24.12 -0.70 14.59
N PRO A 760 -22.92 -0.25 14.15
CA PRO A 760 -21.95 -1.12 13.49
C PRO A 760 -21.44 -2.21 14.43
N GLN A 761 -20.89 -3.26 13.83
CA GLN A 761 -20.25 -4.36 14.53
C GLN A 761 -18.75 -4.05 14.61
N GLN A 762 -18.35 -3.46 15.74
CA GLN A 762 -16.97 -3.11 16.05
C GLN A 762 -16.29 -4.26 16.82
N LEU A 763 -14.97 -4.37 16.69
CA LEU A 763 -14.13 -5.25 17.52
C LEU A 763 -13.41 -4.38 18.53
N THR A 764 -13.49 -4.70 19.82
CA THR A 764 -12.90 -3.87 20.88
C THR A 764 -11.70 -4.53 21.54
N ALA A 765 -10.67 -3.74 21.85
CA ALA A 765 -9.60 -4.13 22.77
C ALA A 765 -10.14 -4.06 24.21
N GLY A 766 -10.49 -5.21 24.79
CA GLY A 766 -10.95 -5.32 26.17
C GLY A 766 -12.19 -4.50 26.52
N LYS A 767 -13.01 -4.13 25.54
CA LYS A 767 -14.10 -3.11 25.63
C LYS A 767 -13.66 -1.68 25.98
N PHE A 768 -12.36 -1.39 26.07
CA PHE A 768 -11.87 -0.03 26.30
C PHE A 768 -11.94 0.83 25.04
N VAL A 769 -11.50 0.28 23.89
CA VAL A 769 -11.39 1.05 22.65
C VAL A 769 -11.73 0.19 21.42
N PRO A 770 -12.53 0.67 20.45
CA PRO A 770 -12.80 -0.04 19.20
C PRO A 770 -11.58 0.01 18.27
N ILE A 771 -11.23 -1.13 17.68
CA ILE A 771 -10.01 -1.32 16.86
C ILE A 771 -10.30 -0.89 15.43
N ASN A 772 -9.78 0.29 15.06
CA ASN A 772 -9.96 0.90 13.75
C ASN A 772 -8.79 1.86 13.42
N PHE A 773 -8.83 2.54 12.26
CA PHE A 773 -7.72 3.41 11.87
C PHE A 773 -7.51 4.62 12.79
N MET A 774 -8.54 5.08 13.50
CA MET A 774 -8.37 6.14 14.51
C MET A 774 -7.53 5.63 15.68
N THR A 775 -7.75 4.41 16.16
CA THR A 775 -6.89 3.82 17.21
C THR A 775 -5.45 3.59 16.75
N PHE A 776 -5.23 3.15 15.52
CA PHE A 776 -3.88 3.00 14.96
C PHE A 776 -3.11 4.32 15.02
N LYS A 777 -3.76 5.42 14.62
CA LYS A 777 -3.21 6.78 14.68
C LYS A 777 -2.93 7.24 16.12
N GLU A 778 -3.84 7.03 17.07
CA GLU A 778 -3.59 7.45 18.46
C GLU A 778 -2.51 6.61 19.15
N ILE A 779 -2.39 5.31 18.84
CA ILE A 779 -1.27 4.45 19.27
C ILE A 779 0.07 5.01 18.76
N LEU A 780 0.17 5.26 17.45
CA LEU A 780 1.36 5.86 16.83
C LEU A 780 1.76 7.19 17.48
N LYS A 781 0.79 8.08 17.68
CA LYS A 781 0.99 9.38 18.32
C LYS A 781 1.47 9.24 19.76
N ALA A 782 0.90 8.30 20.53
CA ALA A 782 1.32 8.04 21.90
C ALA A 782 2.78 7.52 21.95
N SER A 783 3.12 6.50 21.15
CA SER A 783 4.49 5.97 21.07
C SER A 783 5.50 7.04 20.67
N ALA A 784 5.21 7.87 19.66
CA ALA A 784 6.07 8.99 19.26
C ALA A 784 6.24 10.05 20.36
N SER A 785 5.18 10.30 21.16
CA SER A 785 5.24 11.22 22.30
C SER A 785 6.13 10.69 23.42
N TYR A 786 6.00 9.42 23.81
CA TYR A 786 6.85 8.80 24.83
C TYR A 786 8.32 8.73 24.39
N LEU A 787 8.56 8.35 23.13
CA LEU A 787 9.89 8.36 22.50
C LEU A 787 10.53 9.75 22.52
N SER A 788 9.73 10.81 22.32
CA SER A 788 10.21 12.19 22.38
C SER A 788 10.62 12.61 23.80
N VAL A 789 9.86 12.21 24.82
CA VAL A 789 10.20 12.45 26.24
C VAL A 789 11.48 11.69 26.62
N LEU A 790 11.57 10.40 26.27
CA LEU A 790 12.76 9.58 26.48
C LEU A 790 14.01 10.22 25.83
N ARG A 791 13.90 10.71 24.59
CA ARG A 791 15.01 11.42 23.92
C ARG A 791 15.48 12.66 24.67
N VAL A 792 14.57 13.41 25.28
CA VAL A 792 14.93 14.60 26.07
C VAL A 792 15.66 14.18 27.35
N MET A 793 15.16 13.16 28.06
CA MET A 793 15.78 12.64 29.28
C MET A 793 17.19 12.07 29.08
N ILE A 794 17.56 11.60 27.88
CA ILE A 794 18.93 11.13 27.56
C ILE A 794 19.91 12.31 27.43
N ARG A 795 19.43 13.50 27.08
CA ARG A 795 20.24 14.70 26.82
C ARG A 795 20.41 15.62 28.04
N THR A 796 19.81 15.26 29.17
CA THR A 796 19.82 16.00 30.45
C THR A 796 20.50 15.17 31.52
#